data_AF-A0A061R3T7-F1
#
_entry.id   AF-A0A061R3T7-F1
#
_cell.length_a   1.000
_cell.length_b   1.000
_cell.length_c   1.000
_cell.angle_alpha   90.00
_cell.angle_beta   90.00
_cell.angle_gamma   90.00
#
_symmetry.space_group_name_H-M   'P 1'
#
loop_
_entity.id
_entity.type
_entity.pdbx_description
1 polymer ?
#
loop_
_entity_poly.entity_id
_entity_poly.type
_entity_poly.pdbx_seq_one_letter_code
_entity_poly.pdbx_strand_id
1 'polypeptide(L)'
;MTVDCAQAGGLEPCDGSAPALCELRAAALIYDSLVKVREDLAYDGFIDSQNNTDDWSASLTSGVKEIIRRTQDACSVASNSDARKAVLMLTRKDLLGKGLEGVANLLDDLRLPRVSSIIKMLTDQYNELCDGWRALLELQERRAITRLEGKSRELEQSQKALADLLQASQRLKQDSAVLVEENQYLSMELDSLIQESQLDAAPGSPQGAAPGHGRAAGAELPGEGRVKAAPSARDEAQGARRRPRAASLSPVRGGGPHESPVRPKAPCPAWTPKRSAAPRVADKPTLSSQSKQRQKSPIPSEALKSTRSPRRVTTDGRAQSERQRPVGTPRAEHGVGVGVGSRTSPATPTATPRRRTEPAEPAPRCRLPVLAELQAIIAEVSDSKRKADADSITSGTARQTMSDHLDSFLLQKFGGARAASEWRACIAEALEHHERSDIHVCAFKKVVGNELEEEFLAKLHQVEGKMLLELRRLLGRKLGYEADSPALQAAAEERVSASLPEDEWSQLLPKVLRPRDADEVAKAVKQLPAPTPDASPRSGVLEGAPAGGSSGHSVQYHLLIQAVLYRCLRNHERALAPVLQSFRMVDKGSRGVLSDKEFGKFCFAINPEISEDEVLVLLGAMDPNELGSVTFSSCASVLSAELERLAGGSE
;
A
#
# COMPACT_ATOMS: atom_id res chain seq x y z
N MET A 1 -21.86 -47.86 18.22
CA MET A 1 -20.87 -48.36 17.24
C MET A 1 -19.88 -47.24 16.97
N THR A 2 -18.68 -47.28 17.56
CA THR A 2 -17.58 -46.39 17.17
C THR A 2 -17.18 -46.74 15.75
N VAL A 3 -17.25 -45.77 14.83
CA VAL A 3 -16.68 -45.95 13.48
C VAL A 3 -15.18 -46.08 13.66
N ASP A 4 -14.69 -47.31 13.61
CA ASP A 4 -13.28 -47.63 13.74
C ASP A 4 -12.58 -47.15 12.45
N CYS A 5 -12.12 -45.89 12.46
CA CYS A 5 -11.35 -45.30 11.34
C CYS A 5 -10.09 -46.12 11.00
N ALA A 6 -9.69 -47.06 11.86
CA ALA A 6 -8.61 -48.01 11.62
C ALA A 6 -8.92 -49.07 10.54
N GLN A 7 -10.19 -49.31 10.18
CA GLN A 7 -10.54 -50.30 9.14
C GLN A 7 -10.56 -49.75 7.70
N ALA A 8 -10.31 -48.46 7.50
CA ALA A 8 -9.93 -47.94 6.17
C ALA A 8 -8.43 -48.26 5.92
N GLY A 9 -8.13 -49.55 5.82
CA GLY A 9 -6.77 -50.04 5.62
C GLY A 9 -6.22 -49.61 4.26
N GLY A 10 -5.03 -48.98 4.26
CA GLY A 10 -4.15 -48.93 3.09
C GLY A 10 -3.79 -47.55 2.54
N LEU A 11 -3.85 -46.47 3.31
CA LEU A 11 -3.30 -45.18 2.86
C LEU A 11 -2.10 -44.80 3.74
N GLU A 12 -0.91 -44.96 3.18
CA GLU A 12 0.29 -44.36 3.76
C GLU A 12 0.12 -42.84 3.87
N PRO A 13 0.65 -42.22 4.94
CA PRO A 13 0.55 -40.78 5.13
C PRO A 13 1.39 -40.06 4.07
N CYS A 14 0.74 -39.55 3.02
CA CYS A 14 1.34 -38.51 2.19
C CYS A 14 1.46 -37.23 3.04
N ASP A 15 2.68 -36.71 3.17
CA ASP A 15 3.14 -35.58 4.03
C ASP A 15 2.47 -34.20 3.80
N GLY A 16 1.25 -34.15 3.29
CA GLY A 16 0.42 -32.95 3.16
C GLY A 16 -1.07 -33.16 3.45
N SER A 17 -1.47 -34.32 3.98
CA SER A 17 -2.88 -34.74 4.14
C SER A 17 -3.51 -34.46 5.51
N ALA A 18 -2.72 -33.98 6.49
CA ALA A 18 -3.17 -33.73 7.86
C ALA A 18 -4.44 -32.87 8.01
N PRO A 19 -4.65 -31.76 7.26
CA PRO A 19 -5.86 -30.96 7.41
C PRO A 19 -7.12 -31.64 6.87
N ALA A 20 -7.01 -32.41 5.78
CA ALA A 20 -8.15 -33.13 5.20
C ALA A 20 -8.64 -34.26 6.12
N LEU A 21 -7.72 -34.94 6.81
CA LEU A 21 -8.04 -35.95 7.81
C LEU A 21 -8.68 -35.35 9.07
N CYS A 22 -8.27 -34.15 9.48
CA CYS A 22 -8.91 -33.45 10.61
C CYS A 22 -10.36 -33.06 10.31
N GLU A 23 -10.66 -32.63 9.08
CA GLU A 23 -12.02 -32.28 8.68
C GLU A 23 -12.93 -33.51 8.51
N LEU A 24 -12.40 -34.61 7.96
CA LEU A 24 -13.09 -35.92 7.95
C LEU A 24 -13.40 -36.41 9.37
N ARG A 25 -12.51 -36.13 10.33
CA ARG A 25 -12.73 -36.45 11.74
C ARG A 25 -13.84 -35.58 12.36
N ALA A 26 -13.93 -34.31 11.98
CA ALA A 26 -15.03 -33.44 12.41
C ALA A 26 -16.39 -33.92 11.85
N ALA A 27 -16.41 -34.38 10.61
CA ALA A 27 -17.56 -35.04 10.00
C ALA A 27 -17.99 -36.31 10.76
N ALA A 28 -17.03 -37.15 11.15
CA ALA A 28 -17.29 -38.33 11.98
C ALA A 28 -17.86 -37.95 13.37
N LEU A 29 -17.36 -36.89 14.00
CA LEU A 29 -17.90 -36.40 15.28
C LEU A 29 -19.34 -35.91 15.18
N ILE A 30 -19.72 -35.28 14.07
CA ILE A 30 -21.13 -34.87 13.82
C ILE A 30 -22.00 -36.12 13.69
N TYR A 31 -21.56 -37.14 12.96
CA TYR A 31 -22.28 -38.41 12.85
C TYR A 31 -22.42 -39.09 14.22
N ASP A 32 -21.35 -39.19 15.00
CA ASP A 32 -21.38 -39.78 16.35
C ASP A 32 -22.33 -39.02 17.27
N SER A 33 -22.38 -37.68 17.15
CA SER A 33 -23.31 -36.85 17.92
C SER A 33 -24.76 -37.11 17.53
N LEU A 34 -25.06 -37.31 16.24
CA LEU A 34 -26.41 -37.65 15.77
C LEU A 34 -26.83 -39.05 16.21
N VAL A 35 -25.90 -40.02 16.18
CA VAL A 35 -26.12 -41.37 16.72
C VAL A 35 -26.40 -41.31 18.22
N LYS A 36 -25.67 -40.48 18.97
CA LYS A 36 -25.90 -40.30 20.41
C LYS A 36 -27.26 -39.68 20.72
N VAL A 37 -27.67 -38.65 19.97
CA VAL A 37 -29.02 -38.05 20.10
C VAL A 37 -30.11 -39.10 19.83
N ARG A 38 -29.90 -40.02 18.89
CA ARG A 38 -30.80 -41.17 18.68
C ARG A 38 -30.83 -42.07 19.91
N GLU A 39 -29.67 -42.47 20.45
CA GLU A 39 -29.59 -43.34 21.62
C GLU A 39 -30.29 -42.73 22.84
N ASP A 40 -30.11 -41.43 23.07
CA ASP A 40 -30.77 -40.70 24.15
C ASP A 40 -32.30 -40.64 23.96
N LEU A 41 -32.78 -40.42 22.72
CA LEU A 41 -34.22 -40.42 22.41
C LEU A 41 -34.86 -41.81 22.47
N ALA A 42 -34.09 -42.88 22.24
CA ALA A 42 -34.57 -44.25 22.35
C ALA A 42 -34.70 -44.71 23.82
N TYR A 43 -33.86 -44.17 24.72
CA TYR A 43 -33.86 -44.52 26.14
C TYR A 43 -35.12 -44.03 26.88
N ASP A 44 -35.69 -42.90 26.46
CA ASP A 44 -36.86 -42.29 27.11
C ASP A 44 -38.21 -42.95 26.77
N GLY A 45 -38.20 -44.12 26.09
CA GLY A 45 -39.42 -44.87 25.78
C GLY A 45 -40.36 -44.16 24.79
N PHE A 46 -39.88 -43.13 24.10
CA PHE A 46 -40.68 -42.31 23.18
C PHE A 46 -40.88 -42.99 21.80
N ILE A 47 -40.09 -44.02 21.48
CA ILE A 47 -40.13 -44.74 20.20
C ILE A 47 -40.37 -46.23 20.47
N ASP A 48 -41.63 -46.65 20.39
CA ASP A 48 -42.06 -48.04 20.64
C ASP A 48 -41.71 -49.05 19.51
N SER A 49 -40.93 -48.66 18.49
CA SER A 49 -40.55 -49.57 17.40
C SER A 49 -39.04 -49.57 17.11
N GLN A 50 -38.34 -50.61 17.60
CA GLN A 50 -36.97 -50.90 17.20
C GLN A 50 -36.82 -50.96 15.66
N ASN A 51 -37.82 -51.50 14.97
CA ASN A 51 -37.80 -51.71 13.51
C ASN A 51 -37.63 -50.42 12.68
N ASN A 52 -38.18 -49.26 13.09
CA ASN A 52 -38.06 -48.04 12.27
C ASN A 52 -36.70 -47.34 12.47
N THR A 53 -36.08 -47.54 13.64
CA THR A 53 -34.80 -46.89 13.95
C THR A 53 -33.61 -47.52 13.24
N ASP A 54 -33.66 -48.82 12.95
CA ASP A 54 -32.60 -49.53 12.25
C ASP A 54 -32.56 -49.15 10.77
N ASP A 55 -33.72 -49.04 10.12
CA ASP A 55 -33.85 -48.57 8.74
C ASP A 55 -33.33 -47.14 8.56
N TRP A 56 -33.65 -46.24 9.50
CA TRP A 56 -33.12 -44.87 9.52
C TRP A 56 -31.59 -44.85 9.60
N SER A 57 -31.03 -45.63 10.54
CA SER A 57 -29.59 -45.69 10.75
C SER A 57 -28.85 -46.30 9.56
N ALA A 58 -29.44 -47.32 8.92
CA ALA A 58 -28.88 -47.94 7.72
C ALA A 58 -28.89 -46.95 6.54
N SER A 59 -29.99 -46.22 6.35
CA SER A 59 -30.14 -45.20 5.30
C SER A 59 -29.14 -44.04 5.49
N LEU A 60 -29.03 -43.50 6.71
CA LEU A 60 -28.09 -42.42 7.02
C LEU A 60 -26.64 -42.89 6.84
N THR A 61 -26.30 -44.08 7.34
CA THR A 61 -24.95 -44.65 7.22
C THR A 61 -24.56 -44.88 5.77
N SER A 62 -25.49 -45.41 4.95
CA SER A 62 -25.28 -45.59 3.52
C SER A 62 -25.05 -44.25 2.82
N GLY A 63 -25.87 -43.23 3.12
CA GLY A 63 -25.72 -41.88 2.57
C GLY A 63 -24.38 -41.22 2.94
N VAL A 64 -23.97 -41.31 4.20
CA VAL A 64 -22.68 -40.77 4.67
C VAL A 64 -21.51 -41.47 3.99
N LYS A 65 -21.54 -42.81 3.87
CA LYS A 65 -20.50 -43.58 3.17
C LYS A 65 -20.37 -43.15 1.70
N GLU A 66 -21.48 -42.95 1.01
CA GLU A 66 -21.46 -42.48 -0.38
C GLU A 66 -20.91 -41.05 -0.51
N ILE A 67 -21.26 -40.14 0.40
CA ILE A 67 -20.71 -38.77 0.44
C ILE A 67 -19.19 -38.81 0.66
N ILE A 68 -18.71 -39.61 1.61
CA ILE A 68 -17.27 -39.78 1.87
C ILE A 68 -16.55 -40.34 0.64
N ARG A 69 -17.11 -41.39 0.01
CA ARG A 69 -16.54 -41.98 -1.20
C ARG A 69 -16.40 -40.96 -2.33
N ARG A 70 -17.45 -40.19 -2.63
CA ARG A 70 -17.41 -39.11 -3.64
C ARG A 70 -16.38 -38.03 -3.31
N THR A 71 -16.24 -37.71 -2.03
CA THR A 71 -15.24 -36.75 -1.55
C THR A 71 -13.83 -37.24 -1.80
N GLN A 72 -13.56 -38.51 -1.47
CA GLN A 72 -12.27 -39.14 -1.72
C GLN A 72 -11.95 -39.15 -3.23
N ASP A 73 -12.92 -39.55 -4.06
CA ASP A 73 -12.79 -39.52 -5.53
C ASP A 73 -12.47 -38.09 -6.01
N ALA A 74 -13.21 -37.07 -5.56
CA ALA A 74 -12.99 -35.68 -5.96
C ALA A 74 -11.65 -35.10 -5.45
N CYS A 75 -11.27 -35.42 -4.22
CA CYS A 75 -9.97 -35.02 -3.66
C CYS A 75 -8.79 -35.70 -4.39
N SER A 76 -8.97 -36.91 -4.93
CA SER A 76 -7.91 -37.60 -5.69
C SER A 76 -7.62 -36.94 -7.04
N VAL A 77 -8.63 -36.27 -7.64
CA VAL A 77 -8.52 -35.56 -8.91
C VAL A 77 -8.02 -34.12 -8.73
N ALA A 78 -8.27 -33.51 -7.57
CA ALA A 78 -7.91 -32.13 -7.27
C ALA A 78 -6.38 -31.96 -7.07
N SER A 79 -5.72 -31.29 -8.02
CA SER A 79 -4.27 -31.13 -8.05
C SER A 79 -3.73 -30.06 -7.09
N ASN A 80 -4.53 -29.07 -6.69
CA ASN A 80 -4.11 -27.99 -5.79
C ASN A 80 -4.78 -28.10 -4.40
N SER A 81 -4.21 -27.38 -3.41
CA SER A 81 -4.71 -27.38 -2.03
C SER A 81 -6.09 -26.72 -1.90
N ASP A 82 -6.33 -25.65 -2.67
CA ASP A 82 -7.56 -24.87 -2.57
C ASP A 82 -8.78 -25.59 -3.14
N ALA A 83 -8.65 -26.32 -4.24
CA ALA A 83 -9.71 -27.17 -4.77
C ALA A 83 -10.03 -28.31 -3.80
N ARG A 84 -9.02 -28.87 -3.12
CA ARG A 84 -9.25 -29.87 -2.06
C ARG A 84 -10.03 -29.29 -0.89
N LYS A 85 -9.71 -28.07 -0.43
CA LYS A 85 -10.50 -27.36 0.58
C LYS A 85 -11.93 -27.08 0.12
N ALA A 86 -12.12 -26.67 -1.13
CA ALA A 86 -13.45 -26.46 -1.69
C ALA A 86 -14.28 -27.75 -1.70
N VAL A 87 -13.69 -28.86 -2.14
CA VAL A 87 -14.32 -30.19 -2.09
C VAL A 87 -14.72 -30.55 -0.65
N LEU A 88 -13.83 -30.38 0.33
CA LEU A 88 -14.15 -30.68 1.73
C LEU A 88 -15.27 -29.81 2.31
N MET A 89 -15.34 -28.52 1.94
CA MET A 89 -16.44 -27.65 2.35
C MET A 89 -17.78 -28.11 1.76
N LEU A 90 -17.79 -28.63 0.53
CA LEU A 90 -19.00 -29.23 -0.08
C LEU A 90 -19.38 -30.53 0.63
N THR A 91 -18.41 -31.38 0.97
CA THR A 91 -18.64 -32.57 1.77
C THR A 91 -19.29 -32.24 3.10
N ARG A 92 -18.81 -31.20 3.78
CA ARG A 92 -19.37 -30.74 5.05
C ARG A 92 -20.83 -30.29 4.89
N LYS A 93 -21.16 -29.59 3.80
CA LYS A 93 -22.55 -29.24 3.46
C LYS A 93 -23.41 -30.50 3.31
N ASP A 94 -22.97 -31.44 2.48
CA ASP A 94 -23.75 -32.64 2.14
C ASP A 94 -23.99 -33.52 3.36
N LEU A 95 -22.99 -33.66 4.24
CA LEU A 95 -23.11 -34.41 5.49
C LEU A 95 -24.09 -33.76 6.47
N LEU A 96 -24.02 -32.43 6.63
CA LEU A 96 -24.98 -31.69 7.47
C LEU A 96 -26.39 -31.78 6.91
N GLY A 97 -26.55 -31.62 5.60
CA GLY A 97 -27.85 -31.77 4.92
C GLY A 97 -28.45 -33.16 5.14
N LYS A 98 -27.66 -34.23 4.99
CA LYS A 98 -28.12 -35.61 5.22
C LYS A 98 -28.49 -35.87 6.68
N GLY A 99 -27.73 -35.30 7.61
CA GLY A 99 -28.03 -35.37 9.04
C GLY A 99 -29.35 -34.68 9.40
N LEU A 100 -29.56 -33.46 8.92
CA LEU A 100 -30.79 -32.69 9.18
C LEU A 100 -32.03 -33.32 8.51
N GLU A 101 -31.88 -33.88 7.31
CA GLU A 101 -32.94 -34.66 6.65
C GLU A 101 -33.33 -35.87 7.51
N GLY A 102 -32.34 -36.58 8.06
CA GLY A 102 -32.56 -37.68 8.98
C GLY A 102 -33.34 -37.25 10.24
N VAL A 103 -32.95 -36.14 10.86
CA VAL A 103 -33.65 -35.60 12.05
C VAL A 103 -35.08 -35.17 11.70
N ALA A 104 -35.29 -34.54 10.55
CA ALA A 104 -36.63 -34.13 10.11
C ALA A 104 -37.56 -35.35 9.91
N ASN A 105 -37.06 -36.41 9.27
CA ASN A 105 -37.82 -37.66 9.09
C ASN A 105 -38.16 -38.32 10.44
N LEU A 106 -37.21 -38.33 11.38
CA LEU A 106 -37.46 -38.85 12.73
C LEU A 106 -38.55 -38.05 13.46
N LEU A 107 -38.55 -36.72 13.32
CA LEU A 107 -39.58 -35.86 13.92
C LEU A 107 -40.95 -36.03 13.28
N ASP A 108 -41.01 -36.32 11.97
CA ASP A 108 -42.25 -36.69 11.29
C ASP A 108 -42.82 -38.00 11.89
N ASP A 109 -41.96 -39.01 12.11
CA ASP A 109 -42.35 -40.28 12.71
C ASP A 109 -42.82 -40.13 14.16
N LEU A 110 -42.21 -39.22 14.92
CA LEU A 110 -42.61 -38.82 16.27
C LEU A 110 -43.90 -37.97 16.30
N ARG A 111 -44.55 -37.73 15.17
CA ARG A 111 -45.76 -36.90 15.03
C ARG A 111 -45.56 -35.47 15.54
N LEU A 112 -44.38 -34.90 15.31
CA LEU A 112 -44.06 -33.49 15.59
C LEU A 112 -43.90 -32.68 14.28
N PRO A 113 -44.95 -32.58 13.43
CA PRO A 113 -44.84 -32.06 12.07
C PRO A 113 -44.46 -30.58 12.01
N ARG A 114 -44.79 -29.80 13.05
CA ARG A 114 -44.38 -28.38 13.13
C ARG A 114 -42.87 -28.24 13.28
N VAL A 115 -42.25 -29.07 14.13
CA VAL A 115 -40.80 -29.02 14.36
C VAL A 115 -40.08 -29.55 13.14
N SER A 116 -40.55 -30.66 12.56
CA SER A 116 -40.03 -31.18 11.29
C SER A 116 -40.08 -30.13 10.17
N SER A 117 -41.20 -29.43 10.00
CA SER A 117 -41.33 -28.36 8.99
C SER A 117 -40.34 -27.21 9.22
N ILE A 118 -40.03 -26.86 10.48
CA ILE A 118 -39.03 -25.83 10.80
C ILE A 118 -37.63 -26.34 10.43
N ILE A 119 -37.29 -27.60 10.74
CA ILE A 119 -35.99 -28.17 10.38
C ILE A 119 -35.82 -28.27 8.87
N LYS A 120 -36.86 -28.67 8.12
CA LYS A 120 -36.83 -28.68 6.65
C LYS A 120 -36.58 -27.28 6.09
N MET A 121 -37.28 -26.26 6.60
CA MET A 121 -37.06 -24.87 6.21
C MET A 121 -35.62 -24.40 6.51
N LEU A 122 -35.07 -24.73 7.68
CA LEU A 122 -33.69 -24.40 8.03
C LEU A 122 -32.68 -25.13 7.14
N THR A 123 -32.97 -26.37 6.78
CA THR A 123 -32.15 -27.18 5.86
C THR A 123 -32.15 -26.55 4.46
N ASP A 124 -33.31 -26.10 3.98
CA ASP A 124 -33.45 -25.42 2.69
C ASP A 124 -32.68 -24.09 2.68
N GLN A 125 -32.80 -23.27 3.73
CA GLN A 125 -32.06 -22.01 3.87
C GLN A 125 -30.55 -22.24 3.94
N TYR A 126 -30.10 -23.26 4.69
CA TYR A 126 -28.69 -23.63 4.75
C TYR A 126 -28.17 -24.08 3.37
N ASN A 127 -28.97 -24.87 2.64
CA ASN A 127 -28.62 -25.31 1.30
C ASN A 127 -28.49 -24.14 0.33
N GLU A 128 -29.44 -23.21 0.33
CA GLU A 128 -29.42 -22.00 -0.49
C GLU A 128 -28.20 -21.11 -0.17
N LEU A 129 -27.90 -20.92 1.13
CA LEU A 129 -26.71 -20.19 1.57
C LEU A 129 -25.45 -20.84 0.99
N CYS A 130 -25.29 -22.16 1.16
CA CYS A 130 -24.11 -22.86 0.65
C CYS A 130 -24.02 -22.86 -0.88
N ASP A 131 -25.16 -22.89 -1.60
CA ASP A 131 -25.17 -22.76 -3.06
C ASP A 131 -24.76 -21.34 -3.50
N GLY A 132 -25.18 -20.31 -2.76
CA GLY A 132 -24.71 -18.93 -2.92
C GLY A 132 -23.19 -18.80 -2.72
N TRP A 133 -22.64 -19.42 -1.68
CA TRP A 133 -21.19 -19.48 -1.46
C TRP A 133 -20.46 -20.22 -2.58
N ARG A 134 -21.01 -21.33 -3.08
CA ARG A 134 -20.44 -22.06 -4.23
C ARG A 134 -20.41 -21.18 -5.48
N ALA A 135 -21.51 -20.49 -5.80
CA ALA A 135 -21.58 -19.57 -6.93
C ALA A 135 -20.57 -18.42 -6.82
N LEU A 136 -20.34 -17.90 -5.61
CA LEU A 136 -19.31 -16.89 -5.35
C LEU A 136 -17.89 -17.42 -5.58
N LEU A 137 -17.59 -18.65 -5.11
CA LEU A 137 -16.30 -19.29 -5.34
C LEU A 137 -16.06 -19.56 -6.83
N GLU A 138 -17.05 -20.11 -7.55
CA GLU A 138 -16.96 -20.32 -9.00
C GLU A 138 -16.74 -18.99 -9.75
N LEU A 139 -17.40 -17.91 -9.33
CA LEU A 139 -17.19 -16.58 -9.90
C LEU A 139 -15.77 -16.06 -9.62
N GLN A 140 -15.25 -16.28 -8.41
CA GLN A 140 -13.88 -15.91 -8.05
C GLN A 140 -12.85 -16.70 -8.85
N GLU A 141 -13.07 -18.01 -9.02
CA GLU A 141 -12.22 -18.89 -9.82
C GLU A 141 -12.21 -18.45 -11.29
N ARG A 142 -13.39 -18.21 -11.89
CA ARG A 142 -13.50 -17.68 -13.26
C ARG A 142 -12.73 -16.36 -13.40
N ARG A 143 -12.86 -15.44 -12.43
CA ARG A 143 -12.10 -14.18 -12.41
C ARG A 143 -10.59 -14.42 -12.32
N ALA A 144 -10.15 -15.40 -11.53
CA ALA A 144 -8.74 -15.75 -11.41
C ALA A 144 -8.20 -16.34 -12.73
N ILE A 145 -8.94 -17.25 -13.35
CA ILE A 145 -8.61 -17.83 -14.67
C ILE A 145 -8.47 -16.72 -15.71
N THR A 146 -9.46 -15.82 -15.83
CA THR A 146 -9.39 -14.70 -16.79
C THR A 146 -8.17 -13.79 -16.52
N ARG A 147 -7.80 -13.55 -15.26
CA ARG A 147 -6.58 -12.77 -14.93
C ARG A 147 -5.31 -13.52 -15.33
N LEU A 148 -5.24 -14.83 -15.12
CA LEU A 148 -4.10 -15.66 -15.51
C LEU A 148 -3.95 -15.72 -17.03
N GLU A 149 -5.05 -15.90 -17.77
CA GLU A 149 -5.06 -15.83 -19.24
C GLU A 149 -4.59 -14.46 -19.74
N GLY A 150 -5.03 -13.36 -19.08
CA GLY A 150 -4.55 -12.01 -19.37
C GLY A 150 -3.04 -11.88 -19.21
N LYS A 151 -2.50 -12.32 -18.06
CA LYS A 151 -1.05 -12.32 -17.80
C LYS A 151 -0.27 -13.23 -18.75
N SER A 152 -0.83 -14.38 -19.14
CA SER A 152 -0.22 -15.28 -20.12
C SER A 152 -0.07 -14.61 -21.48
N ARG A 153 -1.12 -13.89 -21.94
CA ARG A 153 -1.06 -13.11 -23.20
C ARG A 153 -0.05 -11.96 -23.11
N GLU A 154 0.02 -11.27 -21.98
CA GLU A 154 1.04 -10.22 -21.75
C GLU A 154 2.46 -10.80 -21.79
N LEU A 155 2.68 -11.97 -21.17
CA LEU A 155 3.95 -12.67 -21.20
C LEU A 155 4.34 -13.07 -22.63
N GLU A 156 3.43 -13.67 -23.40
CA GLU A 156 3.64 -14.01 -24.81
C GLU A 156 3.98 -12.77 -25.66
N GLN A 157 3.29 -11.64 -25.43
CA GLN A 157 3.58 -10.38 -26.10
C GLN A 157 4.98 -9.85 -25.73
N SER A 158 5.36 -9.94 -24.46
CA SER A 158 6.70 -9.52 -24.00
C SER A 158 7.81 -10.41 -24.57
N GLN A 159 7.59 -11.73 -24.67
CA GLN A 159 8.51 -12.67 -25.28
C GLN A 159 8.69 -12.39 -26.78
N LYS A 160 7.59 -12.09 -27.48
CA LYS A 160 7.64 -11.67 -28.89
C LYS A 160 8.41 -10.37 -29.07
N ALA A 161 8.15 -9.36 -28.25
CA ALA A 161 8.87 -8.08 -28.31
C ALA A 161 10.38 -8.26 -28.04
N LEU A 162 10.75 -9.15 -27.11
CA LEU A 162 12.15 -9.49 -26.86
C LEU A 162 12.81 -10.19 -28.06
N ALA A 163 12.10 -11.11 -28.71
CA ALA A 163 12.59 -11.76 -29.93
C ALA A 163 12.81 -10.77 -31.08
N ASP A 164 11.88 -9.82 -31.27
CA ASP A 164 12.00 -8.76 -32.28
C ASP A 164 13.20 -7.83 -31.98
N LEU A 165 13.42 -7.47 -30.71
CA LEU A 165 14.59 -6.67 -30.28
C LEU A 165 15.91 -7.42 -30.51
N LEU A 166 15.96 -8.72 -30.24
CA LEU A 166 17.14 -9.55 -30.52
C LEU A 166 17.43 -9.62 -32.02
N GLN A 167 16.40 -9.79 -32.85
CA GLN A 167 16.55 -9.78 -34.30
C GLN A 167 17.04 -8.42 -34.81
N ALA A 168 16.49 -7.31 -34.29
CA ALA A 168 16.95 -5.96 -34.63
C ALA A 168 18.42 -5.74 -34.22
N SER A 169 18.83 -6.22 -33.04
CA SER A 169 20.23 -6.17 -32.60
C SER A 169 21.17 -6.96 -33.52
N GLN A 170 20.74 -8.13 -34.01
CA GLN A 170 21.53 -8.92 -34.96
C GLN A 170 21.68 -8.21 -36.31
N ARG A 171 20.62 -7.56 -36.82
CA ARG A 171 20.70 -6.75 -38.04
C ARG A 171 21.67 -5.58 -37.90
N LEU A 172 21.56 -4.83 -36.80
CA LEU A 172 22.50 -3.73 -36.51
C LEU A 172 23.96 -4.20 -36.41
N LYS A 173 24.20 -5.41 -35.90
CA LYS A 173 25.55 -6.01 -35.91
C LYS A 173 26.03 -6.35 -37.33
N GLN A 174 25.16 -6.85 -38.19
CA GLN A 174 25.49 -7.11 -39.60
C GLN A 174 25.77 -5.82 -40.36
N ASP A 175 24.90 -4.81 -40.22
CA ASP A 175 25.07 -3.49 -40.84
C ASP A 175 26.38 -2.83 -40.37
N SER A 176 26.67 -2.93 -39.07
CA SER A 176 27.94 -2.43 -38.52
C SER A 176 29.16 -3.16 -39.08
N ALA A 177 29.06 -4.45 -39.42
CA ALA A 177 30.16 -5.19 -40.02
C ALA A 177 30.40 -4.74 -41.47
N VAL A 178 29.32 -4.56 -42.26
CA VAL A 178 29.40 -4.02 -43.62
C VAL A 178 30.02 -2.63 -43.64
N LEU A 179 29.61 -1.74 -42.73
CA LEU A 179 30.20 -0.39 -42.62
C LEU A 179 31.69 -0.41 -42.23
N VAL A 180 32.14 -1.42 -41.47
CA VAL A 180 33.56 -1.59 -41.14
C VAL A 180 34.35 -2.04 -42.37
N GLU A 181 33.81 -2.97 -43.17
CA GLU A 181 34.44 -3.40 -44.43
C GLU A 181 34.51 -2.25 -45.46
N GLU A 182 33.44 -1.46 -45.59
CA GLU A 182 33.42 -0.29 -46.49
C GLU A 182 34.43 0.78 -46.05
N ASN A 183 34.54 1.06 -44.75
CA ASN A 183 35.57 1.97 -44.24
C ASN A 183 36.99 1.45 -44.49
N GLN A 184 37.23 0.15 -44.37
CA GLN A 184 38.52 -0.45 -44.69
C GLN A 184 38.86 -0.29 -46.17
N TYR A 185 37.89 -0.53 -47.06
CA TYR A 185 38.05 -0.34 -48.49
C TYR A 185 38.37 1.13 -48.84
N LEU A 186 37.58 2.08 -48.32
CA LEU A 186 37.81 3.52 -48.54
C LEU A 186 39.17 3.97 -47.99
N SER A 187 39.62 3.40 -46.86
CA SER A 187 40.95 3.67 -46.33
C SER A 187 42.06 3.19 -47.28
N MET A 188 41.92 2.00 -47.86
CA MET A 188 42.88 1.48 -48.84
C MET A 188 42.89 2.30 -50.14
N GLU A 189 41.73 2.76 -50.60
CA GLU A 189 41.60 3.62 -51.77
C GLU A 189 42.23 4.99 -51.53
N LEU A 190 42.00 5.58 -50.35
CA LEU A 190 42.64 6.84 -49.94
C LEU A 190 44.17 6.71 -49.88
N ASP A 191 44.70 5.63 -49.29
CA ASP A 191 46.14 5.37 -49.25
C ASP A 191 46.74 5.21 -50.65
N SER A 192 46.00 4.58 -51.57
CA SER A 192 46.42 4.44 -52.97
C SER A 192 46.51 5.78 -53.70
N LEU A 193 45.51 6.66 -53.51
CA LEU A 193 45.52 8.02 -54.07
C LEU A 193 46.65 8.88 -53.48
N ILE A 194 46.92 8.74 -52.18
CA ILE A 194 48.06 9.40 -51.54
C ILE A 194 49.37 8.94 -52.19
N GLN A 195 49.53 7.63 -52.42
CA GLN A 195 50.72 7.08 -53.06
C GLN A 195 50.89 7.56 -54.52
N GLU A 196 49.80 7.64 -55.28
CA GLU A 196 49.79 8.17 -56.65
C GLU A 196 50.22 9.65 -56.67
N SER A 197 49.66 10.47 -55.76
CA SER A 197 50.04 11.89 -55.64
C SER A 197 51.51 12.10 -55.27
N GLN A 198 52.11 11.17 -54.52
CA GLN A 198 53.54 11.22 -54.17
C GLN A 198 54.45 10.85 -55.34
N LEU A 199 53.99 10.02 -56.29
CA LEU A 199 54.75 9.68 -57.50
C LEU A 199 54.78 10.81 -58.52
N ASP A 200 53.68 11.59 -58.62
CA ASP A 200 53.62 12.77 -59.50
C ASP A 200 54.47 13.95 -58.99
N ALA A 201 54.86 13.94 -57.71
CA ALA A 201 55.68 14.98 -57.09
C ALA A 201 57.20 14.81 -57.29
N ALA A 202 57.64 14.16 -58.38
CA ALA A 202 59.07 13.99 -58.67
C ALA A 202 59.77 15.33 -59.05
N PRO A 203 61.04 15.55 -58.63
CA PRO A 203 61.61 16.88 -58.51
C PRO A 203 62.37 17.34 -59.77
N GLY A 204 61.93 18.45 -60.37
CA GLY A 204 62.76 19.27 -61.25
C GLY A 204 63.58 20.30 -60.44
N SER A 205 64.91 20.14 -60.38
CA SER A 205 65.89 21.11 -59.84
C SER A 205 66.33 22.15 -60.90
N PRO A 206 67.26 23.11 -60.63
CA PRO A 206 67.36 24.11 -59.55
C PRO A 206 67.67 25.54 -60.11
N GLN A 207 67.64 26.58 -59.26
CA GLN A 207 68.26 27.95 -59.34
C GLN A 207 67.25 28.97 -58.78
N GLY A 208 67.53 29.94 -57.91
CA GLY A 208 68.73 30.52 -57.34
C GLY A 208 68.38 31.98 -56.97
N ALA A 209 68.66 32.41 -55.73
CA ALA A 209 68.92 33.79 -55.27
C ALA A 209 68.41 34.05 -53.83
N ALA A 210 69.32 34.57 -53.00
CA ALA A 210 69.17 35.01 -51.61
C ALA A 210 68.67 36.49 -51.53
N PRO A 211 68.85 37.27 -50.43
CA PRO A 211 68.90 37.01 -48.97
C PRO A 211 67.96 37.96 -48.15
N GLY A 212 67.78 37.76 -46.83
CA GLY A 212 67.31 38.86 -45.96
C GLY A 212 66.77 38.55 -44.55
N HIS A 213 67.66 38.62 -43.55
CA HIS A 213 67.49 39.09 -42.16
C HIS A 213 66.35 38.64 -41.22
N GLY A 214 66.77 38.25 -39.99
CA GLY A 214 66.08 38.60 -38.72
C GLY A 214 65.79 37.42 -37.77
N ARG A 215 66.77 36.86 -37.03
CA ARG A 215 67.23 37.24 -35.67
C ARG A 215 66.42 36.62 -34.49
N ALA A 216 67.13 35.76 -33.71
CA ALA A 216 67.01 35.46 -32.26
C ALA A 216 65.72 34.77 -31.75
N ALA A 217 65.68 33.88 -30.75
CA ALA A 217 66.60 33.18 -29.84
C ALA A 217 65.80 31.93 -29.37
N GLY A 218 66.35 30.75 -29.07
CA GLY A 218 67.38 30.43 -28.09
C GLY A 218 66.73 29.99 -26.76
N ALA A 219 66.65 28.67 -26.51
CA ALA A 219 66.63 27.97 -25.19
C ALA A 219 66.17 26.51 -25.40
N GLU A 220 67.08 25.54 -25.55
CA GLU A 220 67.66 24.69 -24.48
C GLU A 220 66.87 23.38 -24.20
N LEU A 221 67.35 22.28 -24.84
CA LEU A 221 67.80 20.96 -24.33
C LEU A 221 67.64 20.60 -22.82
N PRO A 222 67.95 19.36 -22.34
CA PRO A 222 68.37 18.12 -23.04
C PRO A 222 67.70 16.82 -22.50
N GLY A 223 68.06 15.65 -23.04
CA GLY A 223 67.98 14.42 -22.24
C GLY A 223 68.10 13.08 -22.96
N GLU A 224 69.15 12.87 -23.75
CA GLU A 224 69.55 11.52 -24.19
C GLU A 224 70.14 10.69 -23.03
N GLY A 225 69.85 9.39 -23.03
CA GLY A 225 70.42 8.39 -22.14
C GLY A 225 70.67 7.06 -22.88
N ARG A 226 71.81 7.01 -23.56
CA ARG A 226 72.47 5.87 -24.24
C ARG A 226 72.83 4.74 -23.25
N VAL A 227 72.74 3.45 -23.62
CA VAL A 227 73.80 2.40 -23.44
C VAL A 227 73.46 1.10 -24.22
N LYS A 228 74.36 0.79 -25.17
CA LYS A 228 75.03 -0.46 -25.63
C LYS A 228 74.38 -1.86 -25.72
N ALA A 229 74.89 -2.55 -26.75
CA ALA A 229 74.66 -3.89 -27.27
C ALA A 229 75.19 -5.11 -26.44
N ALA A 230 74.42 -6.22 -26.54
CA ALA A 230 74.73 -7.67 -26.81
C ALA A 230 75.78 -8.45 -25.95
N PRO A 231 75.84 -9.82 -25.93
CA PRO A 231 75.06 -10.86 -26.67
C PRO A 231 74.62 -12.15 -25.88
N SER A 232 73.79 -12.98 -26.55
CA SER A 232 73.67 -14.46 -26.58
C SER A 232 73.98 -15.37 -25.35
N ALA A 233 72.99 -16.19 -24.91
CA ALA A 233 73.00 -17.67 -25.04
C ALA A 233 71.96 -18.40 -24.13
N ARG A 234 71.21 -19.33 -24.76
CA ARG A 234 70.68 -20.66 -24.33
C ARG A 234 69.94 -20.92 -23.00
N ASP A 235 68.79 -21.57 -23.22
CA ASP A 235 68.24 -22.79 -22.61
C ASP A 235 67.28 -22.78 -21.40
N GLU A 236 66.27 -23.64 -21.59
CA GLU A 236 65.37 -24.33 -20.65
C GLU A 236 64.07 -23.67 -20.12
N ALA A 237 62.98 -24.06 -20.80
CA ALA A 237 61.81 -24.77 -20.26
C ALA A 237 61.21 -24.35 -18.89
N GLN A 238 59.95 -23.90 -18.89
CA GLN A 238 58.79 -24.65 -18.38
C GLN A 238 57.54 -23.77 -18.40
N GLY A 239 56.42 -24.36 -18.84
CA GLY A 239 55.17 -23.66 -19.05
C GLY A 239 54.37 -23.37 -17.79
N ALA A 240 53.52 -22.34 -17.86
CA ALA A 240 52.21 -22.33 -17.21
C ALA A 240 51.36 -21.20 -17.79
N ARG A 241 50.20 -21.59 -18.30
CA ARG A 241 49.14 -20.71 -18.82
C ARG A 241 48.70 -19.70 -17.76
N ARG A 242 48.73 -18.40 -18.07
CA ARG A 242 47.94 -17.38 -17.35
C ARG A 242 47.18 -16.49 -18.33
N ARG A 243 45.89 -16.34 -18.01
CA ARG A 243 44.84 -15.56 -18.70
C ARG A 243 45.21 -14.08 -18.84
N PRO A 244 44.77 -13.38 -19.90
CA PRO A 244 45.00 -11.94 -20.02
C PRO A 244 44.00 -11.15 -19.18
N ARG A 245 44.52 -10.20 -18.39
CA ARG A 245 43.78 -9.09 -17.77
C ARG A 245 43.67 -7.97 -18.80
N ALA A 246 42.45 -7.48 -19.03
CA ALA A 246 42.17 -6.31 -19.85
C ALA A 246 42.74 -5.05 -19.18
N ALA A 247 43.51 -4.27 -19.94
CA ALA A 247 44.00 -2.96 -19.55
C ALA A 247 42.97 -1.89 -19.92
N SER A 248 42.62 -1.06 -18.94
CA SER A 248 41.80 0.14 -19.07
C SER A 248 42.62 1.27 -19.73
N LEU A 249 42.18 1.72 -20.90
CA LEU A 249 42.66 2.96 -21.52
C LEU A 249 41.73 4.12 -21.15
N SER A 250 42.34 5.24 -20.77
CA SER A 250 41.68 6.50 -20.44
C SER A 250 41.34 7.29 -21.71
N PRO A 251 40.20 8.00 -21.81
CA PRO A 251 39.94 8.84 -22.97
C PRO A 251 40.42 10.28 -22.78
N VAL A 252 41.02 10.77 -23.86
CA VAL A 252 41.52 12.11 -24.14
C VAL A 252 40.35 13.10 -24.25
N ARG A 253 40.51 14.29 -23.65
CA ARG A 253 39.61 15.46 -23.78
C ARG A 253 39.82 16.11 -25.15
N GLY A 254 38.80 16.06 -26.01
CA GLY A 254 38.66 16.94 -27.18
C GLY A 254 37.56 17.97 -26.92
N GLY A 255 37.92 19.26 -26.99
CA GLY A 255 36.98 20.37 -26.89
C GLY A 255 36.45 20.80 -28.26
N GLY A 256 35.15 21.07 -28.33
CA GLY A 256 34.48 21.69 -29.47
C GLY A 256 33.30 22.55 -28.96
N PRO A 257 32.98 23.68 -29.59
CA PRO A 257 32.06 24.67 -29.06
C PRO A 257 30.61 24.34 -29.43
N HIS A 258 29.68 24.51 -28.49
CA HIS A 258 28.25 24.44 -28.80
C HIS A 258 27.49 25.60 -28.16
N GLU A 259 26.82 26.34 -29.03
CA GLU A 259 25.89 27.43 -28.76
C GLU A 259 24.73 26.96 -27.87
N SER A 260 24.33 27.82 -26.93
CA SER A 260 23.18 27.60 -26.04
C SER A 260 21.94 28.36 -26.57
N PRO A 261 20.78 27.71 -26.74
CA PRO A 261 19.54 28.44 -26.93
C PRO A 261 18.91 28.79 -25.57
N VAL A 262 18.59 30.08 -25.44
CA VAL A 262 17.81 30.68 -24.36
C VAL A 262 16.39 30.06 -24.32
N ARG A 263 15.95 29.59 -23.16
CA ARG A 263 14.56 29.19 -22.90
C ARG A 263 13.91 30.18 -21.90
N PRO A 264 12.69 30.68 -22.16
CA PRO A 264 12.06 31.69 -21.31
C PRO A 264 11.52 31.10 -20.00
N LYS A 265 11.72 31.84 -18.90
CA LYS A 265 11.11 31.61 -17.59
C LYS A 265 9.61 31.90 -17.65
N ALA A 266 8.78 30.93 -17.29
CA ALA A 266 7.37 31.14 -16.96
C ALA A 266 7.22 31.34 -15.44
N PRO A 267 6.41 32.29 -14.96
CA PRO A 267 6.19 32.52 -13.53
C PRO A 267 5.27 31.47 -12.90
N CYS A 268 5.57 31.07 -11.67
CA CYS A 268 4.72 30.22 -10.82
C CYS A 268 3.39 30.92 -10.48
N PRO A 269 2.25 30.21 -10.43
CA PRO A 269 0.97 30.82 -10.11
C PRO A 269 0.79 31.01 -8.60
N ALA A 270 0.32 32.19 -8.22
CA ALA A 270 -0.15 32.51 -6.87
C ALA A 270 -1.37 31.65 -6.51
N TRP A 271 -1.36 31.08 -5.31
CA TRP A 271 -2.50 30.41 -4.70
C TRP A 271 -3.65 31.41 -4.50
N THR A 272 -4.75 31.24 -5.23
CA THR A 272 -6.05 31.82 -4.89
C THR A 272 -7.10 30.72 -4.90
N PRO A 273 -7.82 30.49 -3.79
CA PRO A 273 -8.90 29.52 -3.78
C PRO A 273 -10.10 30.06 -4.57
N LYS A 274 -10.51 29.33 -5.61
CA LYS A 274 -11.76 29.58 -6.36
C LYS A 274 -12.94 29.38 -5.41
N ARG A 275 -13.60 30.47 -5.01
CA ARG A 275 -14.95 30.46 -4.43
C ARG A 275 -15.94 29.99 -5.50
N SER A 276 -16.57 28.85 -5.31
CA SER A 276 -17.75 28.41 -6.05
C SER A 276 -18.98 29.18 -5.57
N ALA A 277 -19.58 29.98 -6.45
CA ALA A 277 -20.88 30.59 -6.23
C ALA A 277 -21.98 29.57 -6.56
N ALA A 278 -22.93 29.39 -5.65
CA ALA A 278 -24.11 28.54 -5.84
C ALA A 278 -25.05 29.10 -6.92
N PRO A 279 -25.68 28.26 -7.77
CA PRO A 279 -26.68 28.72 -8.71
C PRO A 279 -28.04 28.92 -8.01
N ARG A 280 -28.67 30.05 -8.33
CA ARG A 280 -30.05 30.39 -7.93
C ARG A 280 -31.04 29.44 -8.61
N VAL A 281 -31.97 28.92 -7.81
CA VAL A 281 -33.13 28.14 -8.24
C VAL A 281 -34.16 29.06 -8.88
N ALA A 282 -34.63 28.72 -10.08
CA ALA A 282 -35.77 29.34 -10.74
C ALA A 282 -36.85 28.28 -11.01
N ASP A 283 -38.09 28.74 -10.96
CA ASP A 283 -39.34 28.01 -10.79
C ASP A 283 -39.70 26.95 -11.84
N LYS A 284 -40.47 25.95 -11.37
CA LYS A 284 -41.23 24.97 -12.18
C LYS A 284 -42.35 25.67 -12.98
N PRO A 285 -42.86 25.01 -14.03
CA PRO A 285 -44.20 24.45 -13.86
C PRO A 285 -44.42 23.02 -14.39
N THR A 286 -45.41 22.41 -13.74
CA THR A 286 -46.24 21.21 -13.99
C THR A 286 -46.53 20.79 -15.44
N LEU A 287 -46.57 19.46 -15.66
CA LEU A 287 -47.66 18.66 -16.28
C LEU A 287 -47.16 17.20 -16.53
N SER A 288 -47.75 16.19 -15.90
CA SER A 288 -48.82 15.31 -16.42
C SER A 288 -48.35 14.11 -17.25
N SER A 289 -48.50 12.93 -16.61
CA SER A 289 -49.20 11.73 -17.13
C SER A 289 -48.54 10.76 -18.13
N GLN A 290 -48.80 9.47 -17.83
CA GLN A 290 -49.00 8.33 -18.72
C GLN A 290 -47.80 7.43 -19.11
N SER A 291 -47.72 6.30 -18.38
CA SER A 291 -47.89 4.92 -18.89
C SER A 291 -47.44 4.57 -20.32
N LYS A 292 -46.50 3.61 -20.45
CA LYS A 292 -46.69 2.30 -21.12
C LYS A 292 -45.36 1.56 -21.36
N GLN A 293 -45.19 0.47 -20.62
CA GLN A 293 -44.93 -0.89 -21.11
C GLN A 293 -44.56 -1.05 -22.60
N ARG A 294 -43.31 -1.46 -22.91
CA ARG A 294 -43.02 -2.47 -23.97
C ARG A 294 -41.58 -3.00 -23.98
N GLN A 295 -41.51 -4.32 -23.78
CA GLN A 295 -40.76 -5.35 -24.50
C GLN A 295 -39.32 -5.12 -25.02
N LYS A 296 -38.45 -6.01 -24.51
CA LYS A 296 -37.22 -6.58 -25.06
C LYS A 296 -37.23 -6.78 -26.59
N SER A 297 -36.13 -6.46 -27.25
CA SER A 297 -35.30 -7.42 -28.04
C SER A 297 -33.98 -6.76 -28.50
N PRO A 298 -32.93 -7.55 -28.81
CA PRO A 298 -31.54 -7.09 -28.94
C PRO A 298 -31.07 -7.00 -30.40
N ILE A 299 -30.16 -6.07 -30.72
CA ILE A 299 -29.31 -6.10 -31.93
C ILE A 299 -27.93 -5.44 -31.63
N PRO A 300 -26.89 -5.60 -32.45
CA PRO A 300 -25.67 -6.31 -32.08
C PRO A 300 -24.41 -5.42 -32.12
N SER A 301 -23.32 -6.02 -31.69
CA SER A 301 -21.95 -5.51 -31.66
C SER A 301 -21.41 -5.19 -33.06
N GLU A 302 -20.94 -3.96 -33.30
CA GLU A 302 -19.89 -3.69 -34.29
C GLU A 302 -18.91 -2.61 -33.83
N ALA A 303 -17.64 -3.02 -33.85
CA ALA A 303 -16.41 -2.32 -34.21
C ALA A 303 -16.31 -0.79 -34.03
N LEU A 304 -15.45 -0.37 -33.09
CA LEU A 304 -14.67 0.86 -33.26
C LEU A 304 -13.19 0.61 -32.92
N LYS A 305 -12.39 0.70 -33.98
CA LYS A 305 -10.93 0.85 -33.97
C LYS A 305 -10.58 2.16 -33.27
N SER A 306 -9.64 2.15 -32.32
CA SER A 306 -9.00 3.37 -31.84
C SER A 306 -7.50 3.15 -31.70
N THR A 307 -6.78 3.91 -32.50
CA THR A 307 -5.34 4.10 -32.58
C THR A 307 -4.81 4.75 -31.31
N ARG A 308 -3.80 4.14 -30.67
CA ARG A 308 -2.94 4.84 -29.72
C ARG A 308 -1.48 4.44 -29.86
N SER A 309 -0.66 5.44 -30.19
CA SER A 309 0.80 5.40 -30.26
C SER A 309 1.43 5.20 -28.88
N PRO A 310 2.60 4.52 -28.78
CA PRO A 310 3.32 4.40 -27.51
C PRO A 310 4.20 5.64 -27.24
N ARG A 311 4.05 6.24 -26.06
CA ARG A 311 5.01 7.19 -25.50
C ARG A 311 6.18 6.42 -24.88
N ARG A 312 7.39 6.73 -25.32
CA ARG A 312 8.67 6.34 -24.70
C ARG A 312 8.75 6.89 -23.28
N VAL A 313 9.06 6.03 -22.31
CA VAL A 313 9.59 6.41 -21.00
C VAL A 313 11.06 6.00 -20.99
N THR A 314 11.93 7.00 -20.86
CA THR A 314 13.37 6.83 -20.68
C THR A 314 13.66 6.51 -19.22
N THR A 315 14.33 5.39 -19.00
CA THR A 315 15.04 5.04 -17.76
C THR A 315 16.22 5.98 -17.54
N ASP A 316 16.49 6.37 -16.29
CA ASP A 316 17.86 6.60 -15.83
C ASP A 316 17.92 6.47 -14.30
N GLY A 317 18.51 5.35 -13.86
CA GLY A 317 18.92 5.13 -12.49
C GLY A 317 20.30 5.74 -12.23
N ARG A 318 20.46 6.41 -11.09
CA ARG A 318 21.76 6.90 -10.62
C ARG A 318 22.01 6.44 -9.20
N ALA A 319 22.84 5.41 -9.07
CA ALA A 319 23.43 4.98 -7.82
C ALA A 319 24.33 6.09 -7.24
N GLN A 320 24.11 6.46 -5.97
CA GLN A 320 25.06 7.26 -5.20
C GLN A 320 25.79 6.36 -4.21
N SER A 321 27.11 6.28 -4.41
CA SER A 321 28.07 5.66 -3.51
C SER A 321 28.42 6.65 -2.41
N GLU A 322 28.07 6.31 -1.17
CA GLU A 322 28.28 7.16 0.00
C GLU A 322 29.69 6.95 0.57
N ARG A 323 30.48 8.03 0.55
CA ARG A 323 31.81 8.10 1.16
C ARG A 323 31.68 8.38 2.65
N GLN A 324 32.13 7.44 3.47
CA GLN A 324 32.33 7.59 4.89
C GLN A 324 33.40 8.66 5.20
N ARG A 325 33.08 9.60 6.10
CA ARG A 325 34.06 10.44 6.81
C ARG A 325 34.09 10.01 8.29
N PRO A 326 35.27 9.94 8.94
CA PRO A 326 35.38 9.50 10.32
C PRO A 326 35.04 10.63 11.31
N VAL A 327 34.33 10.25 12.38
CA VAL A 327 33.97 11.08 13.53
C VAL A 327 35.13 11.09 14.52
N GLY A 328 35.66 12.30 14.79
CA GLY A 328 36.59 12.54 15.89
C GLY A 328 35.86 12.80 17.21
N THR A 329 36.35 12.17 18.27
CA THR A 329 35.96 12.36 19.68
C THR A 329 36.40 13.73 20.22
N PRO A 330 35.71 14.30 21.24
CA PRO A 330 36.30 15.32 22.08
C PRO A 330 36.65 14.77 23.48
N ARG A 331 37.89 15.04 23.89
CA ARG A 331 38.39 14.95 25.27
C ARG A 331 38.56 16.38 25.81
N ALA A 332 38.30 16.50 27.10
CA ALA A 332 38.17 17.74 27.86
C ALA A 332 39.49 18.50 28.15
N GLU A 333 39.27 19.73 28.62
CA GLU A 333 40.03 20.51 29.62
C GLU A 333 40.82 21.77 29.19
N HIS A 334 40.36 22.90 29.76
CA HIS A 334 41.09 23.96 30.48
C HIS A 334 42.01 24.93 29.72
N GLY A 335 41.77 26.23 29.95
CA GLY A 335 42.74 27.29 29.62
C GLY A 335 42.16 28.71 29.67
N VAL A 336 42.15 29.31 30.85
CA VAL A 336 41.94 30.75 31.08
C VAL A 336 43.19 31.51 30.62
N GLY A 337 43.02 32.59 29.84
CA GLY A 337 44.11 33.45 29.42
C GLY A 337 43.64 34.82 28.93
N VAL A 338 43.76 35.82 29.81
CA VAL A 338 43.54 37.25 29.56
C VAL A 338 44.73 37.81 28.78
N GLY A 339 44.48 38.66 27.77
CA GLY A 339 45.55 39.35 27.03
C GLY A 339 45.05 40.56 26.23
N VAL A 340 45.31 41.74 26.79
CA VAL A 340 45.08 43.09 26.23
C VAL A 340 46.07 43.37 25.08
N GLY A 341 45.63 44.08 24.02
CA GLY A 341 46.57 44.59 23.00
C GLY A 341 45.92 45.42 21.90
N SER A 342 46.23 46.72 21.90
CA SER A 342 45.71 47.78 21.03
C SER A 342 46.32 47.84 19.62
N ARG A 343 45.52 48.43 18.71
CA ARG A 343 45.88 49.38 17.61
C ARG A 343 46.93 48.96 16.57
N THR A 344 46.54 48.95 15.29
CA THR A 344 46.83 50.02 14.30
C THR A 344 46.24 49.66 12.92
N SER A 345 45.46 50.58 12.35
CA SER A 345 45.26 50.77 10.90
C SER A 345 46.37 51.72 10.37
N PRO A 346 46.62 51.96 9.04
CA PRO A 346 45.64 51.96 7.95
C PRO A 346 46.09 51.58 6.50
N ALA A 347 45.08 51.51 5.63
CA ALA A 347 45.02 51.88 4.20
C ALA A 347 45.75 51.05 3.11
N THR A 348 44.96 50.44 2.20
CA THR A 348 44.99 50.65 0.73
C THR A 348 43.63 50.26 0.11
N PRO A 349 43.05 51.04 -0.83
CA PRO A 349 41.77 50.72 -1.47
C PRO A 349 41.97 49.97 -2.79
N THR A 350 41.34 48.80 -2.95
CA THR A 350 41.23 48.12 -4.25
C THR A 350 39.77 47.98 -4.60
N ALA A 351 39.35 48.81 -5.56
CA ALA A 351 38.00 48.85 -6.11
C ALA A 351 37.64 47.50 -6.73
N THR A 352 36.70 46.80 -6.11
CA THR A 352 36.00 45.64 -6.67
C THR A 352 34.65 46.09 -7.25
N PRO A 353 34.19 45.48 -8.35
CA PRO A 353 33.04 45.96 -9.10
C PRO A 353 31.75 45.78 -8.30
N ARG A 354 30.98 46.87 -8.19
CA ARG A 354 29.61 46.94 -7.66
C ARG A 354 28.75 45.85 -8.31
N ARG A 355 28.63 44.71 -7.64
CA ARG A 355 27.60 43.72 -7.91
C ARG A 355 26.28 44.36 -7.48
N ARG A 356 25.43 44.70 -8.46
CA ARG A 356 24.04 45.14 -8.24
C ARG A 356 23.41 44.20 -7.22
N THR A 357 23.17 44.70 -6.02
CA THR A 357 22.27 44.10 -5.03
C THR A 357 20.89 44.12 -5.67
N GLU A 358 20.50 43.01 -6.29
CA GLU A 358 19.09 42.75 -6.56
C GLU A 358 18.37 42.85 -5.21
N PRO A 359 17.26 43.61 -5.12
CA PRO A 359 16.51 43.73 -3.89
C PRO A 359 16.10 42.31 -3.47
N ALA A 360 16.56 41.88 -2.29
CA ALA A 360 16.24 40.58 -1.75
C ALA A 360 14.73 40.39 -1.79
N GLU A 361 14.28 39.51 -2.68
CA GLU A 361 12.88 39.13 -2.80
C GLU A 361 12.42 38.71 -1.39
N PRO A 362 11.40 39.37 -0.80
CA PRO A 362 11.03 39.11 0.57
C PRO A 362 10.65 37.64 0.66
N ALA A 363 11.49 36.86 1.37
CA ALA A 363 11.30 35.43 1.52
C ALA A 363 9.84 35.19 1.93
N PRO A 364 9.09 34.34 1.20
CA PRO A 364 7.70 34.08 1.49
C PRO A 364 7.61 33.56 2.92
N ARG A 365 7.16 34.42 3.84
CA ARG A 365 6.93 34.04 5.23
C ARG A 365 5.78 33.04 5.19
N CYS A 366 6.11 31.78 5.35
CA CYS A 366 5.13 30.72 5.50
C CYS A 366 4.19 31.13 6.65
N ARG A 367 2.91 31.32 6.32
CA ARG A 367 1.86 31.66 7.28
C ARG A 367 1.39 30.36 7.92
N LEU A 368 1.06 30.41 9.20
CA LEU A 368 0.45 29.26 9.88
C LEU A 368 -0.84 28.87 9.14
N PRO A 369 -0.95 27.65 8.59
CA PRO A 369 -2.13 27.23 7.83
C PRO A 369 -3.36 27.21 8.74
N VAL A 370 -4.50 27.64 8.20
CA VAL A 370 -5.79 27.52 8.91
C VAL A 370 -6.18 26.04 9.00
N LEU A 371 -6.94 25.63 10.01
CA LEU A 371 -7.37 24.23 10.21
C LEU A 371 -7.83 23.52 8.91
N ALA A 372 -8.69 24.16 8.10
CA ALA A 372 -9.16 23.58 6.85
C ALA A 372 -8.04 23.40 5.81
N GLU A 373 -7.07 24.32 5.75
CA GLU A 373 -5.90 24.22 4.89
C GLU A 373 -4.97 23.11 5.38
N LEU A 374 -4.77 23.01 6.70
CA LEU A 374 -3.98 21.95 7.31
C LEU A 374 -4.58 20.56 7.04
N GLN A 375 -5.90 20.39 7.19
CA GLN A 375 -6.61 19.16 6.85
C GLN A 375 -6.43 18.78 5.37
N ALA A 376 -6.50 19.77 4.47
CA ALA A 376 -6.26 19.54 3.04
C ALA A 376 -4.81 19.09 2.76
N ILE A 377 -3.83 19.70 3.43
CA ILE A 377 -2.42 19.29 3.35
C ILE A 377 -2.23 17.86 3.87
N ILE A 378 -2.83 17.52 5.03
CA ILE A 378 -2.77 16.18 5.62
C ILE A 378 -3.32 15.12 4.65
N ALA A 379 -4.47 15.38 4.05
CA ALA A 379 -5.08 14.49 3.07
C ALA A 379 -4.16 14.30 1.83
N GLU A 380 -3.62 15.39 1.30
CA GLU A 380 -2.73 15.35 0.13
C GLU A 380 -1.42 14.59 0.41
N VAL A 381 -0.80 14.80 1.57
CA VAL A 381 0.41 14.08 2.00
C VAL A 381 0.12 12.61 2.17
N SER A 382 -1.00 12.26 2.83
CA SER A 382 -1.41 10.86 3.06
C SER A 382 -1.69 10.13 1.74
N ASP A 383 -2.35 10.79 0.79
CA ASP A 383 -2.59 10.26 -0.55
C ASP A 383 -1.30 10.06 -1.33
N SER A 384 -0.39 11.04 -1.26
CA SER A 384 0.93 10.93 -1.87
C SER A 384 1.75 9.81 -1.25
N LYS A 385 1.66 9.60 0.06
CA LYS A 385 2.38 8.54 0.78
C LYS A 385 1.89 7.16 0.38
N ARG A 386 0.57 6.94 0.33
CA ARG A 386 -0.01 5.67 -0.12
C ARG A 386 0.43 5.28 -1.53
N LYS A 387 0.55 6.26 -2.43
CA LYS A 387 1.06 6.03 -3.79
C LYS A 387 2.55 5.68 -3.76
N ALA A 388 3.36 6.46 -3.03
CA ALA A 388 4.78 6.20 -2.88
C ALA A 388 5.05 4.81 -2.28
N ASP A 389 4.27 4.38 -1.29
CA ASP A 389 4.40 3.04 -0.70
C ASP A 389 4.05 1.92 -1.69
N ALA A 390 2.99 2.08 -2.48
CA ALA A 390 2.64 1.12 -3.52
C ALA A 390 3.74 1.03 -4.60
N ASP A 391 4.32 2.18 -4.97
CA ASP A 391 5.43 2.25 -5.90
C ASP A 391 6.70 1.65 -5.28
N SER A 392 6.94 1.84 -3.99
CA SER A 392 8.07 1.24 -3.26
C SER A 392 8.00 -0.28 -3.22
N ILE A 393 6.82 -0.83 -2.96
CA ILE A 393 6.57 -2.28 -3.03
C ILE A 393 6.85 -2.79 -4.45
N THR A 394 6.36 -2.07 -5.48
CA THR A 394 6.51 -2.49 -6.89
C THR A 394 7.96 -2.36 -7.39
N SER A 395 8.69 -1.34 -6.93
CA SER A 395 10.06 -1.04 -7.34
C SER A 395 11.13 -1.74 -6.52
N GLY A 396 10.77 -2.41 -5.44
CA GLY A 396 11.73 -2.99 -4.50
C GLY A 396 12.52 -1.94 -3.74
N THR A 397 11.92 -0.78 -3.42
CA THR A 397 12.55 0.25 -2.60
C THR A 397 11.96 0.28 -1.19
N ALA A 398 12.76 0.75 -0.23
CA ALA A 398 12.38 0.74 1.17
C ALA A 398 11.23 1.72 1.41
N ARG A 399 10.22 1.28 2.16
CA ARG A 399 9.14 2.19 2.58
C ARG A 399 9.72 3.29 3.46
N GLN A 400 9.35 4.52 3.18
CA GLN A 400 9.75 5.68 3.96
C GLN A 400 8.83 5.84 5.17
N THR A 401 9.31 6.49 6.25
CA THR A 401 8.42 6.95 7.32
C THR A 401 7.55 8.11 6.83
N MET A 402 6.42 8.39 7.49
CA MET A 402 5.61 9.58 7.16
C MET A 402 6.41 10.89 7.29
N SER A 403 7.33 10.98 8.26
CA SER A 403 8.21 12.14 8.44
C SER A 403 9.16 12.36 7.26
N ASP A 404 9.80 11.28 6.77
CA ASP A 404 10.74 11.36 5.64
C ASP A 404 10.00 11.61 4.32
N HIS A 405 8.82 11.02 4.16
CA HIS A 405 7.97 11.28 3.00
C HIS A 405 7.46 12.71 2.99
N LEU A 406 7.12 13.29 4.15
CA LEU A 406 6.72 14.70 4.24
C LEU A 406 7.83 15.63 3.72
N ASP A 407 9.10 15.36 4.05
CA ASP A 407 10.24 16.13 3.51
C ASP A 407 10.35 16.00 1.99
N SER A 408 10.27 14.76 1.48
CA SER A 408 10.34 14.47 0.05
C SER A 408 9.19 15.14 -0.72
N PHE A 409 7.99 15.07 -0.17
CA PHE A 409 6.79 15.71 -0.70
C PHE A 409 6.92 17.23 -0.74
N LEU A 410 7.35 17.88 0.34
CA LEU A 410 7.52 19.32 0.40
C LEU A 410 8.64 19.80 -0.54
N LEU A 411 9.74 19.04 -0.64
CA LEU A 411 10.83 19.33 -1.56
C LEU A 411 10.35 19.27 -3.02
N GLN A 412 9.59 18.22 -3.38
CA GLN A 412 9.00 18.08 -4.71
C GLN A 412 7.99 19.19 -5.02
N LYS A 413 7.15 19.54 -4.05
CA LYS A 413 6.07 20.52 -4.23
C LYS A 413 6.57 21.96 -4.34
N PHE A 414 7.60 22.34 -3.57
CA PHE A 414 8.09 23.72 -3.50
C PHE A 414 9.45 23.95 -4.17
N GLY A 415 10.13 22.90 -4.62
CA GLY A 415 11.32 23.00 -5.47
C GLY A 415 12.59 23.52 -4.79
N GLY A 416 12.61 23.64 -3.46
CA GLY A 416 13.79 24.12 -2.72
C GLY A 416 13.82 23.69 -1.25
N ALA A 417 14.99 23.23 -0.78
CA ALA A 417 15.18 22.72 0.58
C ALA A 417 14.84 23.73 1.67
N ARG A 418 15.13 25.02 1.43
CA ARG A 418 14.77 26.10 2.37
C ARG A 418 13.26 26.27 2.49
N ALA A 419 12.55 26.35 1.37
CA ALA A 419 11.10 26.47 1.37
C ALA A 419 10.44 25.24 2.02
N ALA A 420 10.93 24.04 1.69
CA ALA A 420 10.45 22.81 2.31
C ALA A 420 10.64 22.81 3.84
N SER A 421 11.80 23.26 4.33
CA SER A 421 12.08 23.38 5.77
C SER A 421 11.19 24.42 6.45
N GLU A 422 10.96 25.58 5.83
CA GLU A 422 10.07 26.62 6.35
C GLU A 422 8.61 26.10 6.43
N TRP A 423 8.14 25.39 5.41
CA TRP A 423 6.82 24.73 5.43
C TRP A 423 6.71 23.61 6.46
N ARG A 424 7.76 22.79 6.63
CA ARG A 424 7.80 21.75 7.67
C ARG A 424 7.63 22.36 9.06
N ALA A 425 8.31 23.47 9.33
CA ALA A 425 8.18 24.19 10.60
C ALA A 425 6.76 24.74 10.81
N CYS A 426 6.16 25.37 9.78
CA CYS A 426 4.77 25.83 9.84
C CYS A 426 3.76 24.71 10.08
N ILE A 427 3.92 23.58 9.39
CA ILE A 427 3.05 22.42 9.55
C ILE A 427 3.19 21.89 10.98
N ALA A 428 4.41 21.73 11.50
CA ALA A 428 4.63 21.30 12.87
C ALA A 428 3.96 22.23 13.89
N GLU A 429 4.12 23.55 13.74
CA GLU A 429 3.46 24.54 14.60
C GLU A 429 1.92 24.47 14.50
N ALA A 430 1.38 24.26 13.30
CA ALA A 430 -0.06 24.16 13.10
C ALA A 430 -0.64 22.86 13.67
N LEU A 431 0.10 21.75 13.60
CA LEU A 431 -0.28 20.49 14.25
C LEU A 431 -0.38 20.67 15.77
N GLU A 432 0.60 21.33 16.39
CA GLU A 432 0.56 21.66 17.83
C GLU A 432 -0.63 22.57 18.18
N HIS A 433 -0.93 23.55 17.33
CA HIS A 433 -2.02 24.49 17.58
C HIS A 433 -3.41 23.82 17.48
N HIS A 434 -3.57 22.88 16.54
CA HIS A 434 -4.86 22.31 16.19
C HIS A 434 -5.13 20.90 16.73
N GLU A 435 -4.15 20.21 17.34
CA GLU A 435 -4.30 18.83 17.84
C GLU A 435 -5.47 18.64 18.82
N ARG A 436 -5.84 19.67 19.58
CA ARG A 436 -6.92 19.58 20.58
C ARG A 436 -8.30 19.75 19.96
N SER A 437 -8.36 20.47 18.84
CA SER A 437 -9.60 20.84 18.16
C SER A 437 -10.03 19.82 17.13
N ASP A 438 -9.08 19.11 16.53
CA ASP A 438 -9.32 18.16 15.44
C ASP A 438 -8.57 16.84 15.64
N ILE A 439 -9.32 15.74 15.55
CA ILE A 439 -8.81 14.39 15.80
C ILE A 439 -7.90 13.87 14.67
N HIS A 440 -8.14 14.26 13.42
CA HIS A 440 -7.29 13.86 12.30
C HIS A 440 -5.95 14.56 12.37
N VAL A 441 -5.93 15.83 12.78
CA VAL A 441 -4.70 16.57 13.08
C VAL A 441 -3.92 15.89 14.21
N CYS A 442 -4.59 15.53 15.30
CA CYS A 442 -3.97 14.80 16.42
C CYS A 442 -3.37 13.46 15.98
N ALA A 443 -4.14 12.66 15.24
CA ALA A 443 -3.69 11.37 14.72
C ALA A 443 -2.52 11.55 13.74
N PHE A 444 -2.59 12.51 12.81
CA PHE A 444 -1.52 12.76 11.85
C PHE A 444 -0.23 13.20 12.53
N LYS A 445 -0.31 14.06 13.56
CA LYS A 445 0.86 14.43 14.39
C LYS A 445 1.53 13.19 14.98
N LYS A 446 0.73 12.25 15.50
CA LYS A 446 1.23 10.98 16.06
C LYS A 446 1.84 10.06 15.00
N VAL A 447 1.26 10.03 13.80
CA VAL A 447 1.83 9.29 12.66
C VAL A 447 3.20 9.86 12.26
N VAL A 448 3.31 11.19 12.14
CA VAL A 448 4.60 11.87 11.85
C VAL A 448 5.63 11.59 12.96
N GLY A 449 5.18 11.46 14.20
CA GLY A 449 6.02 11.12 15.37
C GLY A 449 6.32 9.62 15.53
N ASN A 450 5.92 8.76 14.58
CA ASN A 450 6.06 7.30 14.69
C ASN A 450 5.43 6.73 15.97
N GLU A 451 4.33 7.33 16.45
CA GLU A 451 3.56 6.85 17.61
C GLU A 451 2.30 6.09 17.21
N LEU A 452 1.89 6.21 15.94
CA LEU A 452 0.67 5.67 15.38
C LEU A 452 0.94 5.19 13.95
N GLU A 453 0.36 4.07 13.53
CA GLU A 453 0.53 3.59 12.15
C GLU A 453 -0.24 4.45 11.14
N GLU A 454 0.31 4.56 9.92
CA GLU A 454 -0.22 5.39 8.84
C GLU A 454 -1.63 4.97 8.42
N GLU A 455 -1.91 3.66 8.42
CA GLU A 455 -3.18 3.06 8.02
C GLU A 455 -4.33 3.44 8.97
N PHE A 456 -4.04 3.89 10.20
CA PHE A 456 -5.06 4.28 11.17
C PHE A 456 -5.85 5.52 10.75
N LEU A 457 -5.24 6.45 9.99
CA LEU A 457 -5.96 7.62 9.46
C LEU A 457 -7.10 7.20 8.53
N ALA A 458 -6.89 6.17 7.71
CA ALA A 458 -7.94 5.62 6.86
C ALA A 458 -9.05 4.94 7.69
N LYS A 459 -8.70 4.26 8.80
CA LYS A 459 -9.67 3.68 9.74
C LYS A 459 -10.54 4.77 10.38
N LEU A 460 -9.99 5.92 10.75
CA LEU A 460 -10.78 7.05 11.27
C LEU A 460 -11.80 7.55 10.26
N HIS A 461 -11.40 7.79 9.01
CA HIS A 461 -12.33 8.18 7.95
C HIS A 461 -13.39 7.10 7.66
N GLN A 462 -13.04 5.81 7.78
CA GLN A 462 -14.00 4.73 7.65
C GLN A 462 -15.06 4.77 8.77
N VAL A 463 -14.66 5.07 10.01
CA VAL A 463 -15.59 5.23 11.14
C VAL A 463 -16.52 6.43 10.92
N GLU A 464 -16.01 7.56 10.41
CA GLU A 464 -16.83 8.72 10.02
C GLU A 464 -17.85 8.36 8.95
N GLY A 465 -17.39 7.71 7.86
CA GLY A 465 -18.27 7.27 6.78
C GLY A 465 -19.34 6.29 7.26
N LYS A 466 -18.99 5.36 8.14
CA LYS A 466 -19.92 4.42 8.76
C LYS A 466 -20.95 5.13 9.64
N MET A 467 -20.53 6.11 10.43
CA MET A 467 -21.44 6.91 11.25
C MET A 467 -22.44 7.70 10.41
N LEU A 468 -21.98 8.32 9.32
CA LEU A 468 -22.85 9.02 8.36
C LEU A 468 -23.82 8.06 7.66
N LEU A 469 -23.36 6.87 7.27
CA LEU A 469 -24.19 5.84 6.64
C LEU A 469 -25.31 5.36 7.59
N GLU A 470 -24.98 5.07 8.86
CA GLU A 470 -25.99 4.67 9.84
C GLU A 470 -26.96 5.81 10.17
N LEU A 471 -26.50 7.07 10.17
CA LEU A 471 -27.39 8.23 10.28
C LEU A 471 -28.38 8.28 9.12
N ARG A 472 -27.92 8.12 7.87
CA ARG A 472 -28.81 8.04 6.70
C ARG A 472 -29.80 6.89 6.83
N ARG A 473 -29.36 5.72 7.25
CA ARG A 473 -30.24 4.55 7.44
C ARG A 473 -31.30 4.80 8.51
N LEU A 474 -30.93 5.46 9.60
CA LEU A 474 -31.85 5.85 10.67
C LEU A 474 -32.89 6.84 10.15
N LEU A 475 -32.46 7.89 9.43
CA LEU A 475 -33.35 8.90 8.85
C LEU A 475 -34.27 8.31 7.77
N GLY A 476 -33.76 7.42 6.92
CA GLY A 476 -34.55 6.73 5.91
C GLY A 476 -35.70 5.93 6.51
N ARG A 477 -35.46 5.22 7.63
CA ARG A 477 -36.51 4.51 8.37
C ARG A 477 -37.52 5.46 9.03
N LYS A 478 -37.05 6.58 9.60
CA LYS A 478 -37.93 7.56 10.27
C LYS A 478 -38.80 8.34 9.28
N LEU A 479 -38.27 8.68 8.10
CA LEU A 479 -38.91 9.54 7.11
C LEU A 479 -39.56 8.76 5.94
N GLY A 480 -39.31 7.46 5.82
CA GLY A 480 -39.82 6.64 4.73
C GLY A 480 -39.14 6.89 3.38
N TYR A 481 -37.91 7.40 3.38
CA TYR A 481 -37.15 7.61 2.15
C TYR A 481 -36.43 6.34 1.70
N GLU A 482 -36.32 6.16 0.38
CA GLU A 482 -35.45 5.15 -0.22
C GLU A 482 -33.97 5.42 0.08
N ALA A 483 -33.17 4.34 0.15
CA ALA A 483 -31.79 4.38 0.65
C ALA A 483 -30.85 5.35 -0.09
N ASP A 484 -31.12 5.64 -1.36
CA ASP A 484 -30.30 6.50 -2.22
C ASP A 484 -31.05 7.75 -2.71
N SER A 485 -32.15 8.12 -2.04
CA SER A 485 -32.92 9.30 -2.44
C SER A 485 -32.11 10.59 -2.19
N PRO A 486 -32.08 11.56 -3.14
CA PRO A 486 -31.45 12.86 -2.91
C PRO A 486 -32.10 13.63 -1.75
N ALA A 487 -33.36 13.33 -1.42
CA ALA A 487 -34.04 13.89 -0.25
C ALA A 487 -33.43 13.37 1.06
N LEU A 488 -33.04 12.08 1.11
CA LEU A 488 -32.36 11.50 2.27
C LEU A 488 -30.96 12.09 2.43
N GLN A 489 -30.25 12.33 1.33
CA GLN A 489 -28.95 13.00 1.34
C GLN A 489 -29.05 14.41 1.94
N ALA A 490 -30.00 15.22 1.46
CA ALA A 490 -30.23 16.57 1.97
C ALA A 490 -30.62 16.56 3.46
N ALA A 491 -31.50 15.64 3.87
CA ALA A 491 -31.88 15.49 5.27
C ALA A 491 -30.70 15.07 6.17
N ALA A 492 -29.81 14.22 5.67
CA ALA A 492 -28.59 13.84 6.39
C ALA A 492 -27.60 15.01 6.51
N GLU A 493 -27.41 15.80 5.45
CA GLU A 493 -26.56 17.00 5.48
C GLU A 493 -27.08 18.07 6.45
N GLU A 494 -28.41 18.26 6.48
CA GLU A 494 -29.08 19.11 7.46
C GLU A 494 -28.83 18.60 8.88
N ARG A 495 -28.94 17.28 9.12
CA ARG A 495 -28.71 16.68 10.44
C ARG A 495 -27.25 16.69 10.88
N VAL A 496 -26.30 16.59 9.96
CA VAL A 496 -24.87 16.76 10.26
C VAL A 496 -24.57 18.19 10.74
N SER A 497 -25.31 19.17 10.24
CA SER A 497 -25.19 20.58 10.66
C SER A 497 -26.00 20.91 11.92
N ALA A 498 -26.97 20.07 12.28
CA ALA A 498 -27.90 20.27 13.39
C ALA A 498 -27.51 19.47 14.66
N SER A 499 -28.32 19.65 15.71
CA SER A 499 -28.20 18.83 16.93
C SER A 499 -29.04 17.55 16.80
N LEU A 500 -28.47 16.44 17.21
CA LEU A 500 -29.10 15.12 17.26
C LEU A 500 -29.74 14.91 18.63
N PRO A 501 -31.03 14.55 18.69
CA PRO A 501 -31.68 14.19 19.94
C PRO A 501 -31.19 12.84 20.48
N GLU A 502 -31.40 12.61 21.79
CA GLU A 502 -30.92 11.42 22.51
C GLU A 502 -31.37 10.10 21.92
N ASP A 503 -32.61 10.04 21.46
CA ASP A 503 -33.16 8.86 20.80
C ASP A 503 -32.41 8.50 19.51
N GLU A 504 -31.87 9.48 18.79
CA GLU A 504 -31.13 9.26 17.55
C GLU A 504 -29.70 8.81 17.82
N TRP A 505 -28.94 9.58 18.59
CA TRP A 505 -27.53 9.27 18.78
C TRP A 505 -27.32 7.99 19.59
N SER A 506 -28.21 7.66 20.53
CA SER A 506 -28.14 6.41 21.30
C SER A 506 -28.39 5.17 20.43
N GLN A 507 -29.17 5.29 19.35
CA GLN A 507 -29.36 4.22 18.37
C GLN A 507 -28.18 4.06 17.41
N LEU A 508 -27.42 5.14 17.17
CA LEU A 508 -26.28 5.12 16.25
C LEU A 508 -25.05 4.45 16.87
N LEU A 509 -24.72 4.76 18.12
CA LEU A 509 -23.48 4.32 18.77
C LEU A 509 -23.29 2.78 18.73
N PRO A 510 -24.28 1.93 19.08
CA PRO A 510 -24.13 0.47 19.05
C PRO A 510 -23.98 -0.13 17.65
N LYS A 511 -24.26 0.63 16.58
CA LYS A 511 -24.08 0.18 15.19
C LYS A 511 -22.66 0.44 14.70
N VAL A 512 -22.00 1.46 15.25
CA VAL A 512 -20.66 1.88 14.83
C VAL A 512 -19.59 1.29 15.74
N LEU A 513 -19.83 1.28 17.05
CA LEU A 513 -18.87 0.89 18.09
C LEU A 513 -19.20 -0.45 18.75
N ARG A 514 -18.20 -1.04 19.41
CA ARG A 514 -18.40 -2.18 20.32
C ARG A 514 -19.29 -1.76 21.50
N PRO A 515 -20.08 -2.67 22.10
CA PRO A 515 -21.03 -2.32 23.17
C PRO A 515 -20.39 -1.53 24.32
N ARG A 516 -19.25 -2.01 24.85
CA ARG A 516 -18.51 -1.31 25.91
C ARG A 516 -18.08 0.11 25.53
N ASP A 517 -17.60 0.28 24.29
CA ASP A 517 -17.15 1.58 23.79
C ASP A 517 -18.33 2.52 23.54
N ALA A 518 -19.47 2.00 23.05
CA ALA A 518 -20.69 2.74 22.87
C ALA A 518 -21.21 3.30 24.21
N ASP A 519 -21.19 2.51 25.28
CA ASP A 519 -21.61 2.93 26.62
C ASP A 519 -20.71 4.04 27.19
N GLU A 520 -19.40 3.90 27.02
CA GLU A 520 -18.44 4.92 27.48
C GLU A 520 -18.57 6.23 26.69
N VAL A 521 -18.78 6.16 25.37
CA VAL A 521 -19.05 7.35 24.54
C VAL A 521 -20.38 7.97 24.92
N ALA A 522 -21.44 7.17 25.14
CA ALA A 522 -22.74 7.67 25.59
C ALA A 522 -22.63 8.43 26.93
N LYS A 523 -21.84 7.91 27.88
CA LYS A 523 -21.56 8.61 29.15
C LYS A 523 -20.82 9.92 28.92
N ALA A 524 -19.81 9.94 28.05
CA ALA A 524 -19.05 11.15 27.72
C ALA A 524 -19.93 12.20 27.03
N VAL A 525 -20.79 11.79 26.10
CA VAL A 525 -21.74 12.66 25.40
C VAL A 525 -22.72 13.30 26.37
N LYS A 526 -23.27 12.53 27.33
CA LYS A 526 -24.17 13.05 28.36
C LYS A 526 -23.51 14.07 29.31
N GLN A 527 -22.18 14.08 29.40
CA GLN A 527 -21.41 15.04 30.18
C GLN A 527 -21.06 16.31 29.39
N LEU A 528 -21.27 16.33 28.07
CA LEU A 528 -21.06 17.52 27.28
C LEU A 528 -22.08 18.60 27.67
N PRO A 529 -21.71 19.88 27.69
CA PRO A 529 -22.65 20.95 27.96
C PRO A 529 -23.75 20.94 26.90
N ALA A 530 -25.00 21.00 27.34
CA ALA A 530 -26.13 21.13 26.43
C ALA A 530 -25.92 22.39 25.56
N PRO A 531 -26.22 22.33 24.25
CA PRO A 531 -26.09 23.49 23.38
C PRO A 531 -26.92 24.63 23.97
N THR A 532 -26.26 25.70 24.41
CA THR A 532 -26.94 26.86 24.99
C THR A 532 -27.85 27.48 23.93
N PRO A 533 -29.16 27.62 24.17
CA PRO A 533 -30.12 28.11 23.16
C PRO A 533 -29.88 29.56 22.73
N ASP A 534 -29.00 30.30 23.42
CA ASP A 534 -28.90 31.76 23.32
C ASP A 534 -28.13 32.31 22.11
N ALA A 535 -27.58 31.46 21.23
CA ALA A 535 -26.81 31.92 20.07
C ALA A 535 -27.53 31.83 18.72
N SER A 536 -28.74 31.25 18.65
CA SER A 536 -29.47 31.16 17.37
C SER A 536 -30.43 32.36 17.22
N PRO A 537 -30.19 33.27 16.27
CA PRO A 537 -31.04 34.45 16.10
C PRO A 537 -32.42 34.03 15.58
N ARG A 538 -33.40 34.04 16.49
CA ARG A 538 -34.82 34.41 16.28
C ARG A 538 -35.33 34.20 14.84
N SER A 539 -35.54 32.96 14.42
CA SER A 539 -36.54 32.70 13.37
C SER A 539 -37.86 32.46 14.08
N GLY A 540 -38.67 33.51 14.10
CA GLY A 540 -39.86 33.61 14.93
C GLY A 540 -41.00 32.70 14.51
N VAL A 541 -41.85 32.47 15.51
CA VAL A 541 -43.31 32.29 15.41
C VAL A 541 -43.75 31.02 14.70
N LEU A 542 -44.00 29.98 15.51
CA LEU A 542 -45.24 29.20 15.48
C LEU A 542 -45.40 28.51 16.85
N GLU A 543 -46.00 29.27 17.77
CA GLU A 543 -46.52 28.79 19.06
C GLU A 543 -47.67 27.80 18.81
N GLY A 544 -47.70 26.68 19.53
CA GLY A 544 -48.93 25.87 19.62
C GLY A 544 -48.81 24.38 19.88
N ALA A 545 -47.69 23.82 20.38
CA ALA A 545 -47.60 22.40 20.72
C ALA A 545 -47.30 22.17 22.21
N PRO A 546 -48.02 21.25 22.89
CA PRO A 546 -48.03 21.12 24.35
C PRO A 546 -46.70 20.59 24.92
N ALA A 547 -46.26 21.25 25.99
CA ALA A 547 -45.02 21.07 26.73
C ALA A 547 -44.93 19.76 27.55
N GLY A 548 -44.98 18.61 26.88
CA GLY A 548 -44.90 17.28 27.48
C GLY A 548 -43.48 16.66 27.53
N GLY A 549 -42.59 17.22 28.34
CA GLY A 549 -41.83 16.44 29.32
C GLY A 549 -40.76 15.39 28.92
N SER A 550 -40.12 15.43 27.74
CA SER A 550 -38.86 14.68 27.56
C SER A 550 -37.69 15.63 27.34
N SER A 551 -37.00 15.97 28.44
CA SER A 551 -35.74 16.70 28.41
C SER A 551 -34.61 15.79 27.92
N GLY A 552 -34.74 15.27 26.69
CA GLY A 552 -33.72 14.44 26.06
C GLY A 552 -32.46 15.26 25.79
N HIS A 553 -31.30 14.68 26.09
CA HIS A 553 -30.01 15.36 25.88
C HIS A 553 -29.67 15.41 24.38
N SER A 554 -29.68 16.63 23.81
CA SER A 554 -29.34 16.85 22.40
C SER A 554 -27.88 17.25 22.23
N VAL A 555 -27.19 16.69 21.23
CA VAL A 555 -25.76 16.92 20.96
C VAL A 555 -25.53 17.25 19.49
N GLN A 556 -24.64 18.19 19.18
CA GLN A 556 -24.26 18.47 17.79
C GLN A 556 -23.55 17.26 17.16
N TYR A 557 -23.89 16.91 15.91
CA TYR A 557 -23.32 15.74 15.24
C TYR A 557 -21.78 15.75 15.24
N HIS A 558 -21.17 16.92 15.00
CA HIS A 558 -19.71 17.04 14.98
C HIS A 558 -19.06 16.73 16.34
N LEU A 559 -19.69 17.09 17.46
CA LEU A 559 -19.19 16.76 18.80
C LEU A 559 -19.34 15.26 19.09
N LEU A 560 -20.45 14.67 18.66
CA LEU A 560 -20.68 13.23 18.77
C LEU A 560 -19.62 12.44 18.00
N ILE A 561 -19.38 12.77 16.72
CA ILE A 561 -18.36 12.07 15.92
C ILE A 561 -16.97 12.31 16.48
N GLN A 562 -16.63 13.51 16.96
CA GLN A 562 -15.36 13.74 17.65
C GLN A 562 -15.22 12.84 18.87
N ALA A 563 -16.23 12.73 19.73
CA ALA A 563 -16.20 11.84 20.89
C ALA A 563 -15.99 10.36 20.50
N VAL A 564 -16.66 9.92 19.43
CA VAL A 564 -16.49 8.58 18.85
C VAL A 564 -15.05 8.37 18.36
N LEU A 565 -14.51 9.29 17.57
CA LEU A 565 -13.17 9.17 16.99
C LEU A 565 -12.06 9.26 18.04
N TYR A 566 -12.20 10.14 19.04
CA TYR A 566 -11.30 10.19 20.20
C TYR A 566 -11.29 8.87 20.96
N ARG A 567 -12.46 8.22 21.10
CA ARG A 567 -12.52 6.90 21.73
C ARG A 567 -11.81 5.85 20.89
N CYS A 568 -12.01 5.84 19.58
CA CYS A 568 -11.32 4.95 18.66
C CYS A 568 -9.80 5.13 18.75
N LEU A 569 -9.31 6.37 18.70
CA LEU A 569 -7.88 6.67 18.83
C LEU A 569 -7.32 6.18 20.17
N ARG A 570 -7.95 6.53 21.30
CA ARG A 570 -7.47 6.10 22.63
C ARG A 570 -7.43 4.59 22.81
N ASN A 571 -8.43 3.88 22.30
CA ASN A 571 -8.45 2.42 22.36
C ASN A 571 -7.31 1.82 21.55
N HIS A 572 -7.07 2.37 20.37
CA HIS A 572 -5.98 1.95 19.52
C HIS A 572 -4.61 2.25 20.14
N GLU A 573 -4.42 3.44 20.70
CA GLU A 573 -3.19 3.79 21.44
C GLU A 573 -2.93 2.85 22.62
N ARG A 574 -3.97 2.47 23.37
CA ARG A 574 -3.82 1.49 24.47
C ARG A 574 -3.39 0.12 23.95
N ALA A 575 -3.98 -0.33 22.83
CA ALA A 575 -3.61 -1.59 22.21
C ALA A 575 -2.16 -1.56 21.66
N LEU A 576 -1.74 -0.41 21.13
CA LEU A 576 -0.42 -0.21 20.55
C LEU A 576 0.68 0.07 21.60
N ALA A 577 0.31 0.44 22.82
CA ALA A 577 1.26 0.86 23.86
C ALA A 577 2.42 -0.14 24.11
N PRO A 578 2.20 -1.47 24.19
CA PRO A 578 3.30 -2.44 24.36
C PRO A 578 4.28 -2.45 23.17
N VAL A 579 3.75 -2.33 21.95
CA VAL A 579 4.53 -2.25 20.72
C VAL A 579 5.36 -0.97 20.71
N LEU A 580 4.72 0.17 20.98
CA LEU A 580 5.38 1.48 20.98
C LEU A 580 6.49 1.56 22.04
N GLN A 581 6.24 1.04 23.24
CA GLN A 581 7.25 1.01 24.31
C GLN A 581 8.47 0.17 23.90
N SER A 582 8.24 -1.04 23.39
CA SER A 582 9.30 -1.94 22.95
C SER A 582 10.08 -1.35 21.76
N PHE A 583 9.38 -0.71 20.82
CA PHE A 583 9.99 -0.06 19.67
C PHE A 583 10.93 1.07 20.12
N ARG A 584 10.47 1.95 21.03
CA ARG A 584 11.28 3.06 21.58
C ARG A 584 12.51 2.60 22.36
N MET A 585 12.45 1.43 23.00
CA MET A 585 13.61 0.86 23.70
C MET A 585 14.75 0.49 22.74
N VAL A 586 14.39 0.08 21.51
CA VAL A 586 15.35 -0.34 20.49
C VAL A 586 15.75 0.84 19.59
N ASP A 587 14.79 1.64 19.11
CA ASP A 587 15.02 2.82 18.27
C ASP A 587 15.45 4.05 19.10
N LYS A 588 16.69 4.01 19.59
CA LYS A 588 17.26 5.09 20.40
C LYS A 588 17.33 6.44 19.67
N GLY A 589 17.26 6.44 18.34
CA GLY A 589 17.31 7.66 17.52
C GLY A 589 15.95 8.27 17.21
N SER A 590 14.84 7.62 17.61
CA SER A 590 13.48 8.01 17.18
C SER A 590 13.39 8.20 15.66
N ARG A 591 14.11 7.35 14.91
CA ARG A 591 14.12 7.37 13.44
C ARG A 591 12.83 6.83 12.86
N GLY A 592 12.10 6.00 13.61
CA GLY A 592 10.93 5.28 13.11
C GLY A 592 11.28 4.10 12.21
N VAL A 593 12.56 3.70 12.14
CA VAL A 593 13.05 2.60 11.31
C VAL A 593 14.03 1.73 12.12
N LEU A 594 13.82 0.42 12.07
CA LEU A 594 14.69 -0.60 12.66
C LEU A 594 15.44 -1.35 11.56
N SER A 595 16.72 -1.63 11.79
CA SER A 595 17.46 -2.64 11.02
C SER A 595 17.04 -4.06 11.43
N ASP A 596 17.36 -5.09 10.63
CA ASP A 596 17.00 -6.49 10.94
C ASP A 596 17.44 -6.95 12.34
N LYS A 597 18.64 -6.54 12.75
CA LYS A 597 19.18 -6.86 14.09
C LYS A 597 18.43 -6.13 15.20
N GLU A 598 17.99 -4.90 14.94
CA GLU A 598 17.17 -4.13 15.86
C GLU A 598 15.76 -4.71 15.92
N PHE A 599 15.19 -5.10 14.78
CA PHE A 599 13.89 -5.75 14.69
C PHE A 599 13.84 -7.07 15.48
N GLY A 600 14.88 -7.91 15.38
CA GLY A 600 14.97 -9.11 16.20
C GLY A 600 14.93 -8.80 17.70
N LYS A 601 15.71 -7.81 18.17
CA LYS A 601 15.68 -7.36 19.58
C LYS A 601 14.31 -6.83 19.99
N PHE A 602 13.62 -6.14 19.08
CA PHE A 602 12.28 -5.63 19.29
C PHE A 602 11.27 -6.77 19.46
N CYS A 603 11.32 -7.81 18.64
CA CYS A 603 10.49 -9.00 18.79
C CYS A 603 10.74 -9.70 20.13
N PHE A 604 12.01 -9.92 20.51
CA PHE A 604 12.35 -10.51 21.82
C PHE A 604 11.92 -9.65 23.01
N ALA A 605 11.85 -8.33 22.85
CA ALA A 605 11.37 -7.42 23.89
C ALA A 605 9.85 -7.52 24.09
N ILE A 606 9.08 -7.76 23.02
CA ILE A 606 7.62 -7.94 23.09
C ILE A 606 7.28 -9.35 23.58
N ASN A 607 7.92 -10.37 23.01
CA ASN A 607 7.72 -11.77 23.38
C ASN A 607 9.08 -12.47 23.51
N PRO A 608 9.58 -12.69 24.75
CA PRO A 608 10.84 -13.38 24.98
C PRO A 608 10.87 -14.83 24.49
N GLU A 609 9.72 -15.45 24.25
CA GLU A 609 9.60 -16.85 23.80
C GLU A 609 9.58 -16.99 22.27
N ILE A 610 9.61 -15.89 21.52
CA ILE A 610 9.60 -15.94 20.05
C ILE A 610 10.87 -16.63 19.53
N SER A 611 10.70 -17.59 18.62
CA SER A 611 11.82 -18.27 17.99
C SER A 611 12.48 -17.40 16.90
N GLU A 612 13.76 -17.65 16.60
CA GLU A 612 14.48 -16.91 15.55
C GLU A 612 13.83 -17.12 14.17
N ASP A 613 13.31 -18.33 13.90
CA ASP A 613 12.59 -18.64 12.66
C ASP A 613 11.28 -17.82 12.54
N GLU A 614 10.51 -17.67 13.63
CA GLU A 614 9.32 -16.82 13.63
C GLU A 614 9.67 -15.34 13.42
N VAL A 615 10.79 -14.87 13.98
CA VAL A 615 11.30 -13.51 13.72
C VAL A 615 11.61 -13.34 12.23
N LEU A 616 12.23 -14.31 11.57
CA LEU A 616 12.52 -14.27 10.13
C LEU A 616 11.23 -14.28 9.29
N VAL A 617 10.20 -15.04 9.70
CA VAL A 617 8.89 -15.02 9.05
C VAL A 617 8.23 -13.65 9.17
N LEU A 618 8.24 -13.05 10.37
CA LEU A 618 7.72 -11.70 10.59
C LEU A 618 8.49 -10.64 9.79
N LEU A 619 9.82 -10.77 9.73
CA LEU A 619 10.68 -9.89 8.95
C LEU A 619 10.36 -9.99 7.46
N GLY A 620 10.23 -11.20 6.91
CA GLY A 620 9.87 -11.41 5.51
C GLY A 620 8.48 -10.89 5.15
N ALA A 621 7.55 -10.82 6.10
CA ALA A 621 6.25 -10.19 5.90
C ALA A 621 6.32 -8.65 5.85
N MET A 622 7.25 -8.03 6.60
CA MET A 622 7.38 -6.57 6.70
C MET A 622 8.35 -5.96 5.67
N ASP A 623 9.40 -6.70 5.32
CA ASP A 623 10.43 -6.33 4.36
C ASP A 623 10.63 -7.45 3.32
N PRO A 624 9.67 -7.64 2.39
CA PRO A 624 9.71 -8.74 1.42
C PRO A 624 10.86 -8.64 0.42
N ASN A 625 11.55 -7.49 0.37
CA ASN A 625 12.65 -7.23 -0.55
C ASN A 625 14.02 -7.27 0.14
N GLU A 626 14.08 -7.65 1.43
CA GLU A 626 15.31 -7.77 2.22
C GLU A 626 16.18 -6.50 2.17
N LEU A 627 15.55 -5.33 2.26
CA LEU A 627 16.23 -4.04 2.20
C LEU A 627 16.90 -3.67 3.52
N GLY A 628 16.62 -4.42 4.58
CA GLY A 628 17.23 -4.26 5.90
C GLY A 628 16.62 -3.13 6.70
N SER A 629 15.38 -2.73 6.40
CA SER A 629 14.72 -1.57 7.00
C SER A 629 13.25 -1.81 7.25
N VAL A 630 12.85 -1.83 8.51
CA VAL A 630 11.47 -2.03 8.94
C VAL A 630 10.96 -0.75 9.60
N THR A 631 9.91 -0.16 9.04
CA THR A 631 9.29 1.06 9.61
C THR A 631 8.39 0.72 10.81
N PHE A 632 8.17 1.70 11.70
CA PHE A 632 7.20 1.57 12.79
C PHE A 632 5.80 1.17 12.28
N SER A 633 5.32 1.81 11.21
CA SER A 633 4.01 1.53 10.61
C SER A 633 3.89 0.07 10.16
N SER A 634 4.96 -0.50 9.58
CA SER A 634 5.01 -1.93 9.22
C SER A 634 4.93 -2.83 10.46
N CYS A 635 5.72 -2.53 11.50
CA CYS A 635 5.69 -3.29 12.76
C CYS A 635 4.30 -3.24 13.41
N ALA A 636 3.74 -2.04 13.56
CA ALA A 636 2.44 -1.82 14.16
C ALA A 636 1.33 -2.52 13.38
N SER A 637 1.33 -2.47 12.04
CA SER A 637 0.31 -3.12 11.21
C SER A 637 0.31 -4.64 11.32
N VAL A 638 1.49 -5.27 11.31
CA VAL A 638 1.61 -6.74 11.40
C VAL A 638 1.34 -7.22 12.84
N LEU A 639 1.89 -6.55 13.84
CA LEU A 639 1.73 -6.97 15.23
C LEU A 639 0.39 -6.59 15.84
N SER A 640 -0.28 -5.52 15.37
CA SER A 640 -1.61 -5.16 15.89
C SER A 640 -2.63 -6.25 15.60
N ALA A 641 -2.60 -6.88 14.42
CA ALA A 641 -3.45 -8.04 14.11
C ALA A 641 -3.21 -9.21 15.08
N GLU A 642 -1.95 -9.45 15.43
CA GLU A 642 -1.57 -10.54 16.33
C GLU A 642 -1.92 -10.23 17.79
N LEU A 643 -1.75 -8.99 18.22
CA LEU A 643 -2.17 -8.50 19.54
C LEU A 643 -3.69 -8.52 19.70
N GLU A 644 -4.45 -8.17 18.66
CA GLU A 644 -5.91 -8.31 18.67
C GLU A 644 -6.33 -9.77 18.79
N ARG A 645 -5.62 -10.70 18.11
CA ARG A 645 -5.83 -12.15 18.22
C ARG A 645 -5.56 -12.66 19.64
N LEU A 646 -4.50 -12.19 20.28
CA LEU A 646 -4.15 -12.57 21.65
C LEU A 646 -5.08 -11.93 22.69
N ALA A 647 -5.47 -10.67 22.51
CA ALA A 647 -6.39 -9.98 23.40
C ALA A 647 -7.82 -10.54 23.33
N GLY A 648 -8.28 -10.92 22.13
CA GLY A 648 -9.59 -11.54 21.90
C GLY A 648 -9.69 -12.99 22.37
N GLY A 649 -8.58 -13.65 22.73
CA GLY A 649 -8.56 -15.01 23.27
C GLY A 649 -8.86 -15.11 24.77
N SER A 650 -9.21 -14.01 25.44
CA SER A 650 -9.43 -13.97 26.90
C SER A 650 -10.86 -13.62 27.34
N GLU A 651 -11.83 -13.52 26.42
CA GLU A 651 -13.25 -13.30 26.76
C GLU A 651 -14.07 -14.59 26.88
#